data_AF-A0A9E5WRV8-F1
#
_entry.id   AF-A0A9E5WRV8-F1
#
_cell.length_a   1.000
_cell.length_b   1.000
_cell.length_c   1.000
_cell.angle_alpha   90.00
_cell.angle_beta   90.00
_cell.angle_gamma   90.00
#
_symmetry.space_group_name_H-M   'P 1'
#
loop_
_entity.id
_entity.type
_entity.pdbx_description
1 polymer ?
#
loop_
_entity_poly.entity_id
_entity_poly.type
_entity_poly.pdbx_seq_one_letter_code
_entity_poly.pdbx_strand_id
1 'polypeptide(L)'
;MLFRTLLLPWGGPTGWFSRLRSDRSSAWCAALAGWISLALATVAWAEPFHYAEDFEQADPVQFWTTNGKYEVHFKGLTDEEAHGGRRAFKLDVTLKKGTYLYWHVPVRVPAEGRLRFSAWIKVLTLPRGASVGLGANYTFPPTRHSGCGPFETLRNTTAKWVHVTGNLAQEAGRRAESVTGRYIDGATSENVALWVDRWAIFIFARPGQRIVCYVDDVVIEGDTPNPTEYQRVARERFQPVRERLLRKLAEQKQTLDRLAGDLAGYQRRTRLPAVAQRLAQYAEQTVGAARTLIERLQRIGYGSPSEVAELRQRIDLLAHVVPNLKRLAASGEGRSLIVFVSRPITNARILPNSFPIPGRIDDELHVTACPGEYEPATFTVLAVQKLQDLTVQIDPLRCAAGELSPDCVDVRVVKCWFQGKGNIGRSTERVLKPELLLKDDALVRVDLEKKRNFVRTTDASGRPVSIEVSRDLDEGASDNDLKDLRPRDADQLQPVDIPARQAKQFWITVRVPDDARPGTYQGTIRLRSTGGEQARLRLSVRVLRFRLEPSPLLYSIYYTGRLAPDGKPSISSKWKSEQQMLAELRNMKAHGVLFPTSYQPYDERLLRRTLELRREAGLPTGPFFSLGITTGNATDPKRLAAKQAEVRKWLTLIREYDYTDLFAYGFDEARGERLKSQRAAWKAVQDAGGKTFVAGYRGTFEVMGGLLDCLVFAGAPQPDEAAKWHSVGSLILSYANPQVGVEEPETYRRNYGLLLWKAGFDGAMDFAYQYHFGHIWNDFDHPRYRDHNFTYPTVDGVIDTLAWEGFREGVDDVRYLATLQKAIRDAQSSGRRKDAVRAAKAWIEKLDPAGDLDALRSQMISLILRLRGEDSEPDQNNSRPN
;
A
#
# COMPACT_ATOMS: atom_id res chain seq x y z
N MET A 1 25.48 51.58 -4.92
CA MET A 1 26.62 52.01 -5.77
C MET A 1 27.05 50.77 -6.56
N LEU A 2 27.03 50.68 -7.89
CA LEU A 2 26.70 51.60 -8.97
C LEU A 2 26.29 50.72 -10.17
N PHE A 3 25.12 50.98 -10.74
CA PHE A 3 24.56 50.39 -11.97
C PHE A 3 24.85 51.36 -13.14
N ARG A 4 25.26 50.86 -14.32
CA ARG A 4 25.10 51.42 -15.69
C ARG A 4 26.01 50.60 -16.61
N THR A 5 25.60 50.11 -17.78
CA THR A 5 25.15 50.75 -19.05
C THR A 5 24.70 49.58 -19.97
N LEU A 6 23.81 49.61 -20.98
CA LEU A 6 23.33 50.62 -21.94
C LEU A 6 22.04 50.09 -22.62
N LEU A 7 21.30 50.97 -23.28
CA LEU A 7 19.94 50.82 -23.82
C LEU A 7 19.92 51.24 -25.31
N LEU A 8 19.00 50.65 -26.11
CA LEU A 8 18.32 51.11 -27.37
C LEU A 8 18.89 50.70 -28.77
N PRO A 9 18.10 50.75 -29.89
CA PRO A 9 16.70 50.30 -30.10
C PRO A 9 16.31 49.71 -31.50
N TRP A 10 15.17 48.99 -31.55
CA TRP A 10 14.07 48.90 -32.56
C TRP A 10 14.27 48.74 -34.09
N GLY A 11 13.53 47.77 -34.66
CA GLY A 11 13.02 47.74 -36.05
C GLY A 11 12.31 46.41 -36.43
N GLY A 12 11.01 46.43 -36.78
CA GLY A 12 10.27 45.30 -37.41
C GLY A 12 9.83 45.67 -38.84
N PRO A 13 8.90 44.96 -39.54
CA PRO A 13 8.31 43.61 -39.35
C PRO A 13 8.33 42.72 -40.65
N THR A 14 7.97 41.42 -40.58
CA THR A 14 7.13 40.62 -41.54
C THR A 14 7.36 39.08 -41.45
N GLY A 15 6.29 38.27 -41.58
CA GLY A 15 6.33 36.96 -42.26
C GLY A 15 6.37 35.65 -41.45
N TRP A 16 5.19 35.16 -41.05
CA TRP A 16 4.73 33.75 -40.92
C TRP A 16 5.74 32.57 -41.00
N PHE A 17 5.90 31.78 -39.92
CA PHE A 17 5.60 30.32 -39.83
C PHE A 17 5.83 29.73 -38.41
N SER A 18 4.76 29.17 -37.84
CA SER A 18 4.69 27.95 -36.99
C SER A 18 5.12 27.87 -35.51
N ARG A 19 4.14 27.31 -34.75
CA ARG A 19 4.25 26.30 -33.67
C ARG A 19 4.60 26.74 -32.24
N LEU A 20 3.52 26.83 -31.45
CA LEU A 20 3.33 26.17 -30.14
C LEU A 20 4.54 26.21 -29.18
N ARG A 21 4.60 27.26 -28.36
CA ARG A 21 5.01 27.17 -26.95
C ARG A 21 4.73 28.51 -26.24
N SER A 22 3.94 28.43 -25.18
CA SER A 22 4.25 28.94 -23.83
C SER A 22 3.02 29.56 -23.16
N ASP A 23 2.24 28.71 -22.50
CA ASP A 23 1.40 29.13 -21.37
C ASP A 23 1.80 28.41 -20.07
N ARG A 24 3.00 27.80 -20.08
CA ARG A 24 3.65 27.21 -18.90
C ARG A 24 4.63 28.17 -18.23
N SER A 25 5.12 29.19 -18.92
CA SER A 25 6.13 30.11 -18.37
C SER A 25 5.61 31.01 -17.26
N SER A 26 4.33 31.39 -17.23
CA SER A 26 3.77 32.24 -16.18
C SER A 26 3.62 31.52 -14.84
N ALA A 27 3.13 30.27 -14.85
CA ALA A 27 3.08 29.41 -13.66
C ALA A 27 4.47 28.96 -13.20
N TRP A 28 5.40 28.73 -14.14
CA TRP A 28 6.78 28.42 -13.81
C TRP A 28 7.54 29.62 -13.26
N CYS A 29 7.30 30.85 -13.72
CA CYS A 29 7.91 32.04 -13.14
C CYS A 29 7.31 32.39 -11.77
N ALA A 30 6.02 32.15 -11.54
CA ALA A 30 5.39 32.29 -10.22
C ALA A 30 5.86 31.20 -9.24
N ALA A 31 6.02 29.96 -9.72
CA ALA A 31 6.63 28.89 -8.93
C ALA A 31 8.11 29.16 -8.68
N LEU A 32 8.89 29.57 -9.68
CA LEU A 32 10.31 29.91 -9.52
C LEU A 32 10.49 31.14 -8.61
N ALA A 33 9.61 32.14 -8.66
CA ALA A 33 9.59 33.26 -7.73
C ALA A 33 9.20 32.82 -6.30
N GLY A 34 8.24 31.89 -6.15
CA GLY A 34 7.92 31.26 -4.87
C GLY A 34 9.04 30.39 -4.30
N TRP A 35 9.76 29.66 -5.17
CA TRP A 35 10.92 28.85 -4.83
C TRP A 35 12.15 29.71 -4.52
N ILE A 36 12.33 30.85 -5.21
CA ILE A 36 13.36 31.85 -4.91
C ILE A 36 13.00 32.58 -3.61
N SER A 37 11.74 32.88 -3.32
CA SER A 37 11.31 33.43 -2.02
C SER A 37 11.45 32.42 -0.88
N LEU A 38 11.23 31.11 -1.11
CA LEU A 38 11.47 30.07 -0.11
C LEU A 38 12.97 29.78 0.09
N ALA A 39 13.75 29.77 -1.00
CA ALA A 39 15.20 29.58 -0.96
C ALA A 39 15.95 30.81 -0.41
N LEU A 40 15.43 32.03 -0.63
CA LEU A 40 15.94 33.24 0.00
C LEU A 40 15.48 33.36 1.46
N ALA A 41 14.35 32.75 1.85
CA ALA A 41 13.95 32.65 3.26
C ALA A 41 14.78 31.62 4.05
N THR A 42 15.29 30.56 3.42
CA THR A 42 16.16 29.57 4.09
C THR A 42 17.55 30.10 4.46
N VAL A 43 17.98 31.25 3.95
CA VAL A 43 19.32 31.81 4.20
C VAL A 43 19.32 32.88 5.31
N ALA A 44 18.16 33.40 5.73
CA ALA A 44 18.10 34.53 6.66
C ALA A 44 17.94 34.15 8.15
N TRP A 45 17.83 32.85 8.49
CA TRP A 45 17.40 32.38 9.83
C TRP A 45 18.33 31.32 10.45
N ALA A 46 19.47 31.00 9.81
CA ALA A 46 20.39 29.97 10.29
C ALA A 46 21.46 30.56 11.21
N GLU A 47 21.50 30.11 12.46
CA GLU A 47 22.50 30.49 13.46
C GLU A 47 23.49 29.32 13.68
N PRO A 48 24.78 29.61 13.90
CA PRO A 48 25.75 28.60 14.30
C PRO A 48 25.34 27.96 15.62
N PHE A 49 25.34 26.62 15.66
CA PHE A 49 25.11 25.81 16.83
C PHE A 49 26.32 24.92 17.07
N HIS A 50 26.72 24.81 18.33
CA HIS A 50 27.79 23.93 18.74
C HIS A 50 27.48 23.34 20.12
N TYR A 51 27.61 22.02 20.21
CA TYR A 51 27.57 21.24 21.43
C TYR A 51 28.73 20.25 21.36
N ALA A 52 29.50 20.15 22.44
CA ALA A 52 30.62 19.21 22.55
C ALA A 52 30.63 18.59 23.94
N GLU A 53 30.94 17.30 24.00
CA GLU A 53 31.18 16.55 25.23
C GLU A 53 32.44 15.70 25.05
N ASP A 54 33.51 16.10 25.74
CA ASP A 54 34.83 15.46 25.75
C ASP A 54 34.98 14.45 26.91
N PHE A 55 33.99 14.35 27.81
CA PHE A 55 34.00 13.47 28.97
C PHE A 55 35.20 13.67 29.91
N GLU A 56 35.79 14.87 29.93
CA GLU A 56 36.92 15.20 30.78
C GLU A 56 36.53 15.80 32.11
N GLN A 57 35.29 16.25 32.31
CA GLN A 57 34.92 16.95 33.55
C GLN A 57 33.75 16.32 34.28
N ALA A 58 32.73 15.91 33.53
CA ALA A 58 31.49 15.37 34.09
C ALA A 58 30.90 14.27 33.22
N ASP A 59 30.03 13.47 33.82
CA ASP A 59 29.24 12.46 33.13
C ASP A 59 27.80 12.98 32.94
N PRO A 60 27.44 13.49 31.75
CA PRO A 60 26.09 13.98 31.47
C PRO A 60 25.09 12.86 31.13
N VAL A 61 25.53 11.61 30.99
CA VAL A 61 24.74 10.53 30.39
C VAL A 61 23.67 10.05 31.38
N GLN A 62 22.42 10.02 30.93
CA GLN A 62 21.26 9.65 31.72
C GLN A 62 20.61 8.38 31.17
N PHE A 63 20.00 7.61 32.06
CA PHE A 63 19.15 6.51 31.62
C PHE A 63 17.93 7.07 30.88
N TRP A 64 17.62 6.53 29.70
CA TRP A 64 16.46 6.95 28.92
C TRP A 64 15.27 6.02 29.09
N THR A 65 15.38 4.78 28.62
CA THR A 65 14.26 3.83 28.56
C THR A 65 14.74 2.40 28.29
N THR A 66 13.93 1.43 28.70
CA THR A 66 14.08 -0.01 28.42
C THR A 66 12.71 -0.68 28.43
N ASN A 67 12.57 -1.82 27.76
CA ASN A 67 11.39 -2.69 27.87
C ASN A 67 11.58 -3.85 28.87
N GLY A 68 12.60 -3.81 29.72
CA GLY A 68 12.81 -4.83 30.74
C GLY A 68 13.71 -4.41 31.89
N LYS A 69 14.38 -5.38 32.53
CA LYS A 69 15.25 -5.14 33.68
C LYS A 69 16.71 -5.23 33.24
N TYR A 70 17.56 -4.40 33.83
CA TYR A 70 18.99 -4.42 33.57
C TYR A 70 19.77 -4.23 34.88
N GLU A 71 21.04 -4.61 34.84
CA GLU A 71 22.02 -4.39 35.89
C GLU A 71 23.15 -3.53 35.32
N VAL A 72 23.61 -2.56 36.09
CA VAL A 72 24.75 -1.71 35.74
C VAL A 72 25.93 -2.16 36.59
N HIS A 73 26.98 -2.65 35.94
CA HIS A 73 28.24 -3.01 36.61
C HIS A 73 29.16 -1.79 36.71
N PHE A 74 29.11 -0.90 35.72
CA PHE A 74 29.81 0.39 35.73
C PHE A 74 29.09 1.39 34.80
N LYS A 75 29.01 2.64 35.25
CA LYS A 75 28.57 3.78 34.44
C LYS A 75 29.30 5.01 34.96
N GLY A 76 30.11 5.66 34.12
CA GLY A 76 30.88 6.81 34.54
C GLY A 76 32.05 7.14 33.64
N LEU A 77 32.79 8.18 34.02
CA LEU A 77 34.08 8.52 33.42
C LEU A 77 35.16 7.53 33.88
N THR A 78 36.07 7.19 32.98
CA THR A 78 37.21 6.31 33.25
C THR A 78 38.42 6.69 32.40
N ASP A 79 39.61 6.35 32.88
CA ASP A 79 40.90 6.48 32.19
C ASP A 79 41.40 5.15 31.58
N GLU A 80 40.58 4.08 31.62
CA GLU A 80 40.89 2.78 31.01
C GLU A 80 41.10 2.87 29.50
N GLU A 81 40.31 3.73 28.85
CA GLU A 81 40.30 4.00 27.42
C GLU A 81 39.96 5.48 27.23
N ALA A 82 40.59 6.12 26.25
CA ALA A 82 40.27 7.47 25.81
C ALA A 82 40.55 7.56 24.31
N HIS A 83 39.76 8.34 23.58
CA HIS A 83 40.06 8.73 22.20
C HIS A 83 40.73 10.10 22.20
N GLY A 84 40.04 11.09 22.77
CA GLY A 84 40.56 12.43 23.07
C GLY A 84 41.00 12.51 24.53
N GLY A 85 41.91 13.43 24.85
CA GLY A 85 42.26 13.71 26.26
C GLY A 85 42.83 12.50 27.04
N ARG A 86 42.29 12.26 28.23
CA ARG A 86 42.70 11.26 29.22
C ARG A 86 41.55 10.35 29.67
N ARG A 87 40.28 10.72 29.47
CA ARG A 87 39.11 9.99 29.95
C ARG A 87 38.06 9.82 28.86
N ALA A 88 37.24 8.78 29.00
CA ALA A 88 36.03 8.59 28.21
C ALA A 88 34.86 8.13 29.09
N PHE A 89 33.65 8.20 28.55
CA PHE A 89 32.48 7.61 29.19
C PHE A 89 32.43 6.10 28.96
N LYS A 90 32.38 5.30 30.04
CA LYS A 90 32.20 3.86 29.99
C LYS A 90 30.81 3.45 30.47
N LEU A 91 30.22 2.51 29.74
CA LEU A 91 28.97 1.85 30.09
C LEU A 91 29.16 0.32 30.06
N ASP A 92 28.97 -0.31 31.21
CA ASP A 92 29.02 -1.76 31.42
C ASP A 92 27.71 -2.24 32.05
N VAL A 93 26.92 -2.95 31.26
CA VAL A 93 25.54 -3.30 31.61
C VAL A 93 25.21 -4.73 31.22
N THR A 94 24.26 -5.34 31.92
CA THR A 94 23.66 -6.62 31.55
C THR A 94 22.15 -6.48 31.47
N LEU A 95 21.56 -6.85 30.33
CA LEU A 95 20.09 -6.94 30.22
C LEU A 95 19.63 -8.22 30.91
N LYS A 96 18.84 -8.12 31.97
CA LYS A 96 18.27 -9.28 32.70
C LYS A 96 16.93 -9.73 32.14
N LYS A 97 16.16 -8.79 31.56
CA LYS A 97 14.89 -9.02 30.88
C LYS A 97 14.71 -7.93 29.82
N GLY A 98 13.93 -8.19 28.77
CA GLY A 98 13.72 -7.23 27.67
C GLY A 98 14.71 -7.41 26.54
N THR A 99 14.64 -6.53 25.55
CA THR A 99 15.40 -6.61 24.30
C THR A 99 16.15 -5.32 23.95
N TYR A 100 15.89 -4.20 24.63
CA TYR A 100 16.61 -2.95 24.42
C TYR A 100 16.85 -2.15 25.71
N LEU A 101 17.90 -1.34 25.73
CA LEU A 101 18.27 -0.43 26.81
C LEU A 101 18.95 0.82 26.22
N TYR A 102 18.40 2.00 26.48
CA TYR A 102 18.92 3.25 25.92
C TYR A 102 19.38 4.22 26.99
N TRP A 103 20.47 4.92 26.70
CA TRP A 103 21.05 6.00 27.50
C TRP A 103 21.20 7.23 26.63
N HIS A 104 21.16 8.43 27.20
CA HIS A 104 21.12 9.65 26.40
C HIS A 104 21.71 10.87 27.11
N VAL A 105 21.95 11.92 26.34
CA VAL A 105 22.13 13.28 26.85
C VAL A 105 21.14 14.21 26.15
N PRO A 106 20.30 14.96 26.89
CA PRO A 106 19.41 15.94 26.29
C PRO A 106 20.17 17.03 25.53
N VAL A 107 19.83 17.22 24.26
CA VAL A 107 20.31 18.33 23.44
C VAL A 107 19.15 18.74 22.56
N ARG A 108 18.57 19.91 22.84
CA ARG A 108 17.38 20.39 22.15
C ARG A 108 17.75 21.43 21.12
N VAL A 109 17.65 21.06 19.85
CA VAL A 109 18.00 21.93 18.73
C VAL A 109 17.10 21.63 17.53
N PRO A 110 16.68 22.64 16.74
CA PRO A 110 16.00 22.39 15.47
C PRO A 110 16.85 21.50 14.56
N ALA A 111 16.20 20.52 13.93
CA ALA A 111 16.84 19.58 13.01
C ALA A 111 16.62 20.01 11.56
N GLU A 112 16.84 21.29 11.27
CA GLU A 112 16.79 21.87 9.93
C GLU A 112 18.10 22.63 9.65
N GLY A 113 18.45 22.80 8.38
CA GLY A 113 19.74 23.37 8.00
C GLY A 113 20.85 22.32 7.87
N ARG A 114 22.06 22.68 8.30
CA ARG A 114 23.26 21.85 8.19
C ARG A 114 23.74 21.45 9.58
N LEU A 115 23.14 20.41 10.13
CA LEU A 115 23.49 19.93 11.47
C LEU A 115 24.13 18.54 11.40
N ARG A 116 25.36 18.42 11.89
CA ARG A 116 26.14 17.19 11.87
C ARG A 116 26.38 16.67 13.27
N PHE A 117 26.35 15.36 13.41
CA PHE A 117 26.77 14.62 14.60
C PHE A 117 28.10 13.93 14.30
N SER A 118 29.01 13.93 15.26
CA SER A 118 30.29 13.21 15.25
C SER A 118 30.55 12.68 16.65
N ALA A 119 30.96 11.42 16.78
CA ALA A 119 31.37 10.84 18.05
C ALA A 119 32.26 9.63 17.84
N TRP A 120 33.02 9.25 18.86
CA TRP A 120 33.83 8.05 18.84
C TRP A 120 33.27 7.00 19.80
N ILE A 121 33.23 5.75 19.35
CA ILE A 121 32.77 4.61 20.17
C ILE A 121 33.76 3.44 20.08
N LYS A 122 34.04 2.81 21.21
CA LYS A 122 34.79 1.55 21.29
C LYS A 122 33.96 0.51 22.02
N VAL A 123 33.82 -0.69 21.46
CA VAL A 123 33.00 -1.77 22.01
C VAL A 123 33.89 -2.93 22.45
N LEU A 124 34.04 -3.10 23.76
CA LEU A 124 34.92 -4.12 24.34
C LEU A 124 34.23 -5.48 24.49
N THR A 125 32.97 -5.49 24.93
CA THR A 125 32.17 -6.71 25.07
C THR A 125 30.87 -6.58 24.29
N LEU A 126 30.66 -7.46 23.31
CA LEU A 126 29.41 -7.53 22.56
C LEU A 126 29.08 -8.99 22.19
N PRO A 127 28.15 -9.64 22.89
CA PRO A 127 27.77 -11.02 22.62
C PRO A 127 27.10 -11.20 21.25
N ARG A 128 27.18 -12.41 20.70
CA ARG A 128 26.56 -12.74 19.42
C ARG A 128 25.05 -12.42 19.45
N GLY A 129 24.59 -11.65 18.47
CA GLY A 129 23.20 -11.23 18.35
C GLY A 129 22.83 -9.98 19.15
N ALA A 130 23.77 -9.41 19.92
CA ALA A 130 23.63 -8.07 20.49
C ALA A 130 24.16 -7.00 19.51
N SER A 131 23.76 -5.75 19.72
CA SER A 131 24.29 -4.61 19.00
C SER A 131 24.27 -3.34 19.84
N VAL A 132 25.23 -2.46 19.57
CA VAL A 132 25.30 -1.11 20.15
C VAL A 132 25.48 -0.07 19.04
N GLY A 133 24.96 1.13 19.22
CA GLY A 133 25.18 2.23 18.27
C GLY A 133 24.91 3.60 18.88
N LEU A 134 25.48 4.64 18.26
CA LEU A 134 25.24 6.04 18.61
C LEU A 134 24.25 6.66 17.63
N GLY A 135 23.34 7.48 18.13
CA GLY A 135 22.33 8.14 17.32
C GLY A 135 21.60 9.26 18.03
N ALA A 136 20.38 9.55 17.58
CA ALA A 136 19.56 10.61 18.15
C ALA A 136 18.08 10.21 18.22
N ASN A 137 17.32 10.97 19.02
CA ASN A 137 15.86 10.96 18.98
C ASN A 137 15.35 12.31 18.47
N TYR A 138 14.26 12.22 17.72
CA TYR A 138 13.66 13.33 17.03
C TYR A 138 12.20 13.45 17.42
N THR A 139 11.75 14.67 17.69
CA THR A 139 10.34 14.95 18.02
C THR A 139 9.69 15.79 16.93
N PHE A 140 8.39 15.56 16.71
CA PHE A 140 7.66 16.13 15.58
C PHE A 140 6.38 16.89 15.99
N PRO A 141 6.46 17.98 16.78
CA PRO A 141 5.28 18.77 17.12
C PRO A 141 4.40 19.09 15.89
N PRO A 142 3.07 18.95 16.00
CA PRO A 142 2.31 18.83 17.25
C PRO A 142 2.15 17.40 17.78
N THR A 143 2.62 16.37 17.07
CA THR A 143 2.50 15.01 17.59
C THR A 143 3.43 14.78 18.78
N ARG A 144 2.93 14.02 19.75
CA ARG A 144 3.73 13.53 20.89
C ARG A 144 4.61 12.33 20.54
N HIS A 145 4.46 11.79 19.33
CA HIS A 145 5.25 10.65 18.87
C HIS A 145 6.63 11.11 18.38
N SER A 146 7.66 10.35 18.73
CA SER A 146 9.06 10.61 18.35
C SER A 146 9.58 9.48 17.45
N GLY A 147 10.72 9.73 16.80
CA GLY A 147 11.47 8.70 16.07
C GLY A 147 12.91 8.68 16.55
N CYS A 148 13.47 7.49 16.80
CA CYS A 148 14.85 7.35 17.25
C CYS A 148 15.58 6.20 16.55
N GLY A 149 16.91 6.25 16.59
CA GLY A 149 17.76 5.14 16.19
C GLY A 149 19.23 5.54 16.05
N PRO A 150 20.12 4.54 15.97
CA PRO A 150 21.54 4.76 15.72
C PRO A 150 21.81 5.19 14.26
N PHE A 151 22.84 6.02 14.05
CA PHE A 151 23.38 6.30 12.71
C PHE A 151 24.13 5.10 12.15
N GLU A 152 24.85 4.40 13.02
CA GLU A 152 25.57 3.16 12.72
C GLU A 152 25.35 2.13 13.83
N THR A 153 25.12 0.87 13.45
CA THR A 153 24.89 -0.25 14.39
C THR A 153 26.07 -1.21 14.37
N LEU A 154 26.82 -1.25 15.46
CA LEU A 154 27.94 -2.17 15.67
C LEU A 154 27.42 -3.50 16.20
N ARG A 155 27.80 -4.60 15.54
CA ARG A 155 27.37 -5.98 15.86
C ARG A 155 28.52 -6.89 16.33
N ASN A 156 29.74 -6.36 16.36
CA ASN A 156 30.93 -7.03 16.85
C ASN A 156 31.69 -6.09 17.80
N THR A 157 32.60 -6.66 18.59
CA THR A 157 33.58 -5.88 19.35
C THR A 157 34.54 -5.17 18.39
N THR A 158 35.15 -4.09 18.86
CA THR A 158 36.03 -3.24 18.05
C THR A 158 37.40 -3.13 18.69
N ALA A 159 38.45 -3.49 17.95
CA ALA A 159 39.83 -3.37 18.45
C ALA A 159 40.30 -1.90 18.55
N LYS A 160 39.76 -1.03 17.68
CA LYS A 160 40.03 0.41 17.65
C LYS A 160 38.73 1.20 17.87
N TRP A 161 38.87 2.47 18.21
CA TRP A 161 37.77 3.43 18.19
C TRP A 161 37.16 3.53 16.79
N VAL A 162 35.83 3.60 16.75
CA VAL A 162 35.05 3.76 15.53
C VAL A 162 34.46 5.16 15.52
N HIS A 163 34.70 5.90 14.45
CA HIS A 163 34.14 7.24 14.24
C HIS A 163 32.73 7.11 13.67
N VAL A 164 31.74 7.53 14.44
CA VAL A 164 30.34 7.57 14.02
C VAL A 164 29.98 9.00 13.63
N THR A 165 29.48 9.17 12.42
CA THR A 165 28.98 10.47 11.93
C THR A 165 27.53 10.37 11.50
N GLY A 166 26.80 11.49 11.59
CA GLY A 166 25.38 11.55 11.23
C GLY A 166 24.97 12.91 10.69
N ASN A 167 24.06 12.92 9.72
CA ASN A 167 23.36 14.14 9.29
C ASN A 167 22.01 14.20 10.02
N LEU A 168 21.93 15.07 11.03
CA LEU A 168 20.78 15.16 11.93
C LEU A 168 19.53 15.64 11.20
N ALA A 169 19.66 16.65 10.32
CA ALA A 169 18.52 17.18 9.57
C ALA A 169 17.93 16.15 8.60
N GLN A 170 18.80 15.41 7.88
CA GLN A 170 18.37 14.38 6.94
C GLN A 170 17.68 13.20 7.66
N GLU A 171 18.22 12.75 8.79
CA GLU A 171 17.60 11.67 9.57
C GLU A 171 16.29 12.13 10.23
N ALA A 172 16.20 13.37 10.69
CA ALA A 172 14.96 13.94 11.22
C ALA A 172 13.83 13.92 10.18
N GLY A 173 14.09 14.38 8.94
CA GLY A 173 13.11 14.35 7.86
C GLY A 173 12.64 12.93 7.54
N ARG A 174 13.57 11.96 7.46
CA ARG A 174 13.21 10.54 7.23
C ARG A 174 12.33 9.96 8.34
N ARG A 175 12.65 10.26 9.60
CA ARG A 175 11.87 9.78 10.76
C ARG A 175 10.51 10.48 10.84
N ALA A 176 10.46 11.77 10.54
CA ALA A 176 9.22 12.54 10.50
C ALA A 176 8.24 11.95 9.50
N GLU A 177 8.70 11.56 8.31
CA GLU A 177 7.85 10.96 7.29
C GLU A 177 7.13 9.70 7.80
N SER A 178 7.88 8.80 8.46
CA SER A 178 7.32 7.58 9.04
C SER A 178 6.34 7.85 10.19
N VAL A 179 6.66 8.80 11.07
CA VAL A 179 5.82 9.12 12.23
C VAL A 179 4.57 9.90 11.82
N THR A 180 4.70 10.94 10.99
CA THR A 180 3.57 11.75 10.52
C THR A 180 2.60 10.91 9.71
N GLY A 181 3.09 10.11 8.76
CA GLY A 181 2.25 9.21 7.97
C GLY A 181 1.45 8.20 8.81
N ARG A 182 1.94 7.85 10.01
CA ARG A 182 1.25 6.93 10.93
C ARG A 182 0.25 7.63 11.86
N TYR A 183 0.53 8.86 12.27
CA TYR A 183 -0.19 9.50 13.38
C TYR A 183 -0.91 10.80 13.01
N ILE A 184 -0.76 11.30 11.79
CA ILE A 184 -1.36 12.56 11.33
C ILE A 184 -1.87 12.41 9.88
N ASP A 185 -3.19 12.38 9.69
CA ASP A 185 -3.86 12.22 8.39
C ASP A 185 -3.45 13.31 7.37
N GLY A 186 -2.82 12.87 6.29
CA GLY A 186 -2.39 13.71 5.17
C GLY A 186 -1.26 14.69 5.51
N ALA A 187 -0.50 14.49 6.58
CA ALA A 187 0.72 15.23 6.85
C ALA A 187 1.95 14.51 6.30
N THR A 188 2.93 15.28 5.87
CA THR A 188 4.28 14.84 5.51
C THR A 188 5.28 15.43 6.50
N SER A 189 6.55 15.03 6.36
CA SER A 189 7.66 15.65 7.10
C SER A 189 7.75 17.17 6.96
N GLU A 190 7.26 17.76 5.86
CA GLU A 190 7.27 19.22 5.63
C GLU A 190 6.24 19.97 6.48
N ASN A 191 5.22 19.28 6.99
CA ASN A 191 4.13 19.91 7.73
C ASN A 191 4.40 20.03 9.25
N VAL A 192 5.47 19.42 9.75
CA VAL A 192 5.77 19.34 11.20
C VAL A 192 7.12 19.96 11.53
N ALA A 193 7.30 20.34 12.79
CA ALA A 193 8.61 20.79 13.27
C ALA A 193 9.54 19.59 13.42
N LEU A 194 10.79 19.71 12.97
CA LEU A 194 11.83 18.71 13.17
C LEU A 194 12.76 19.17 14.30
N TRP A 195 12.85 18.39 15.38
CA TRP A 195 13.73 18.69 16.51
C TRP A 195 14.57 17.48 16.87
N VAL A 196 15.87 17.68 17.10
CA VAL A 196 16.64 16.79 17.95
C VAL A 196 16.29 17.14 19.39
N ASP A 197 15.97 16.15 20.22
CA ASP A 197 15.77 16.36 21.66
C ASP A 197 16.90 15.76 22.52
N ARG A 198 17.64 14.79 21.98
CA ARG A 198 18.78 14.12 22.61
C ARG A 198 19.62 13.35 21.59
N TRP A 199 20.90 13.17 21.89
CA TRP A 199 21.69 12.08 21.33
C TRP A 199 21.70 10.89 22.31
N ALA A 200 21.89 9.67 21.80
CA ALA A 200 21.71 8.45 22.59
C ALA A 200 22.62 7.29 22.19
N ILE A 201 22.88 6.43 23.19
CA ILE A 201 23.50 5.11 23.07
C ILE A 201 22.37 4.07 23.02
N PHE A 202 22.28 3.36 21.90
CA PHE A 202 21.26 2.36 21.63
C PHE A 202 21.82 0.95 21.84
N ILE A 203 21.37 0.22 22.86
CA ILE A 203 21.76 -1.16 23.11
C ILE A 203 20.59 -2.09 22.83
N PHE A 204 20.84 -3.14 22.02
CA PHE A 204 19.92 -4.24 21.79
C PHE A 204 20.60 -5.55 22.16
N ALA A 205 20.01 -6.34 23.05
CA ALA A 205 20.58 -7.61 23.48
C ALA A 205 19.51 -8.53 24.06
N ARG A 206 19.80 -9.84 24.12
CA ARG A 206 18.94 -10.83 24.79
C ARG A 206 19.17 -10.82 26.31
N PRO A 207 18.19 -11.30 27.09
CA PRO A 207 18.38 -11.52 28.53
C PRO A 207 19.64 -12.34 28.84
N GLY A 208 20.40 -11.92 29.85
CA GLY A 208 21.67 -12.50 30.29
C GLY A 208 22.91 -11.96 29.58
N GLN A 209 22.78 -11.18 28.50
CA GLN A 209 23.92 -10.67 27.75
C GLN A 209 24.50 -9.39 28.38
N ARG A 210 25.82 -9.40 28.64
CA ARG A 210 26.60 -8.25 29.11
C ARG A 210 27.20 -7.47 27.94
N ILE A 211 27.13 -6.15 27.97
CA ILE A 211 27.71 -5.24 26.97
C ILE A 211 28.62 -4.24 27.68
N VAL A 212 29.80 -4.00 27.10
CA VAL A 212 30.76 -2.98 27.57
C VAL A 212 31.16 -2.12 26.38
N CYS A 213 30.92 -0.82 26.49
CA CYS A 213 31.31 0.17 25.48
C CYS A 213 31.80 1.47 26.10
N TYR A 214 32.64 2.19 25.35
CA TYR A 214 33.20 3.49 25.66
C TYR A 214 32.74 4.48 24.59
N VAL A 215 32.40 5.70 24.99
CA VAL A 215 32.00 6.80 24.10
C VAL A 215 32.82 8.03 24.44
N ASP A 216 33.27 8.73 23.40
CA ASP A 216 34.14 9.89 23.55
C ASP A 216 33.93 10.93 22.44
N ASP A 217 34.39 12.17 22.67
CA ASP A 217 34.42 13.30 21.73
C ASP A 217 33.10 13.48 20.95
N VAL A 218 31.98 13.62 21.66
CA VAL A 218 30.66 13.80 21.03
C VAL A 218 30.47 15.27 20.65
N VAL A 219 30.31 15.54 19.36
CA VAL A 219 30.11 16.90 18.81
C VAL A 219 28.83 16.94 17.97
N ILE A 220 28.02 17.96 18.21
CA ILE A 220 26.93 18.38 17.33
C ILE A 220 27.18 19.81 16.91
N GLU A 221 27.36 20.03 15.61
CA GLU A 221 27.71 21.35 15.09
C GLU A 221 27.11 21.65 13.72
N GLY A 222 27.05 22.95 13.41
CA GLY A 222 26.70 23.50 12.12
C GLY A 222 25.66 24.60 12.24
N ASP A 223 24.79 24.77 11.24
CA ASP A 223 23.85 25.90 11.17
C ASP A 223 22.41 25.42 11.30
N THR A 224 21.64 26.03 12.20
CA THR A 224 20.26 25.63 12.50
C THR A 224 19.35 26.85 12.74
N PRO A 225 18.03 26.76 12.48
CA PRO A 225 17.11 27.84 12.78
C PRO A 225 17.11 28.28 14.26
N ASN A 226 16.84 29.57 14.50
CA ASN A 226 16.57 30.06 15.85
C ASN A 226 15.36 29.31 16.47
N PRO A 227 15.50 28.72 17.68
CA PRO A 227 14.45 27.91 18.31
C PRO A 227 13.06 28.55 18.45
N THR A 228 13.00 29.84 18.80
CA THR A 228 11.74 30.56 19.06
C THR A 228 11.00 30.82 17.77
N GLU A 229 11.74 31.31 16.80
CA GLU A 229 11.29 31.61 15.45
C GLU A 229 10.85 30.36 14.69
N TYR A 230 11.59 29.26 14.85
CA TYR A 230 11.26 27.97 14.27
C TYR A 230 9.93 27.41 14.76
N GLN A 231 9.58 27.60 16.04
CA GLN A 231 8.26 27.21 16.55
C GLN A 231 7.11 27.98 15.88
N ARG A 232 7.29 29.26 15.54
CA ARG A 232 6.30 30.05 14.82
C ARG A 232 6.09 29.48 13.42
N VAL A 233 7.19 29.26 12.69
CA VAL A 233 7.16 28.67 11.34
C VAL A 233 6.52 27.29 11.35
N ALA A 234 6.83 26.45 12.35
CA ALA A 234 6.22 25.14 12.49
C ALA A 234 4.69 25.18 12.66
N ARG A 235 4.16 26.14 13.44
CA ARG A 235 2.71 26.33 13.57
C ARG A 235 2.07 26.72 12.24
N GLU A 236 2.71 27.59 11.48
CA GLU A 236 2.25 28.03 10.15
C GLU A 236 2.25 26.87 9.15
N ARG A 237 3.31 26.04 9.13
CA ARG A 237 3.40 24.85 8.28
C ARG A 237 2.34 23.78 8.61
N PHE A 238 1.96 23.66 9.87
CA PHE A 238 0.96 22.68 10.31
C PHE A 238 -0.49 23.15 10.08
N GLN A 239 -0.72 24.46 10.01
CA GLN A 239 -2.06 25.04 9.94
C GLN A 239 -2.93 24.49 8.78
N PRO A 240 -2.42 24.32 7.54
CA PRO A 240 -3.23 23.75 6.45
C PRO A 240 -3.71 22.31 6.72
N VAL A 241 -2.89 21.48 7.38
CA VAL A 241 -3.24 20.10 7.76
C VAL A 241 -4.39 20.13 8.77
N ARG A 242 -4.26 20.98 9.81
CA ARG A 242 -5.29 21.16 10.83
C ARG A 242 -6.61 21.64 10.24
N GLU A 243 -6.59 22.67 9.40
CA GLU A 243 -7.78 23.21 8.77
C GLU A 243 -8.49 22.19 7.88
N ARG A 244 -7.73 21.40 7.12
CA ARG A 244 -8.29 20.32 6.30
C ARG A 244 -9.01 19.29 7.16
N LEU A 245 -8.42 18.86 8.29
CA LEU A 245 -9.10 17.95 9.21
C LEU A 245 -10.36 18.59 9.80
N LEU A 246 -10.29 19.83 10.29
CA LEU A 246 -11.43 20.49 10.92
C LEU A 246 -12.61 20.67 9.96
N ARG A 247 -12.34 20.97 8.67
CA ARG A 247 -13.37 20.99 7.62
C ARG A 247 -14.03 19.62 7.45
N LYS A 248 -13.23 18.55 7.30
CA LYS A 248 -13.75 17.16 7.20
C LYS A 248 -14.62 16.79 8.42
N LEU A 249 -14.16 17.11 9.63
CA LEU A 249 -14.90 16.83 10.87
C LEU A 249 -16.21 17.62 10.96
N ALA A 250 -16.25 18.85 10.45
CA ALA A 250 -17.48 19.65 10.42
C ALA A 250 -18.54 19.03 9.49
N GLU A 251 -18.14 18.62 8.28
CA GLU A 251 -19.00 17.93 7.32
C GLU A 251 -19.51 16.58 7.87
N GLN A 252 -18.62 15.81 8.48
CA GLN A 252 -18.94 14.54 9.13
C GLN A 252 -19.88 14.72 10.32
N LYS A 253 -19.67 15.75 11.14
CA LYS A 253 -20.55 16.07 12.27
C LYS A 253 -21.95 16.46 11.80
N GLN A 254 -22.06 17.29 10.76
CA GLN A 254 -23.35 17.65 10.17
C GLN A 254 -24.10 16.41 9.67
N THR A 255 -23.39 15.51 8.97
CA THR A 255 -23.96 14.26 8.48
C THR A 255 -24.42 13.35 9.63
N LEU A 256 -23.58 13.21 10.66
CA LEU A 256 -23.89 12.43 11.86
C LEU A 256 -25.11 12.95 12.60
N ASP A 257 -25.20 14.27 12.81
CA ASP A 257 -26.32 14.90 13.51
C ASP A 257 -27.63 14.73 12.73
N ARG A 258 -27.60 14.81 11.39
CA ARG A 258 -28.75 14.49 10.53
C ARG A 258 -29.19 13.02 10.71
N LEU A 259 -28.26 12.07 10.56
CA LEU A 259 -28.56 10.63 10.66
C LEU A 259 -29.09 10.24 12.04
N ALA A 260 -28.52 10.82 13.11
CA ALA A 260 -29.00 10.63 14.47
C ALA A 260 -30.42 11.18 14.66
N GLY A 261 -30.72 12.35 14.07
CA GLY A 261 -32.07 12.92 14.04
C GLY A 261 -33.08 12.04 13.32
N ASP A 262 -32.71 11.51 12.15
CA ASP A 262 -33.55 10.59 11.36
C ASP A 262 -33.86 9.30 12.13
N LEU A 263 -32.85 8.72 12.80
CA LEU A 263 -33.00 7.53 13.64
C LEU A 263 -33.97 7.77 14.80
N ALA A 264 -33.74 8.83 15.59
CA ALA A 264 -34.61 9.18 16.71
C ALA A 264 -36.04 9.54 16.26
N GLY A 265 -36.18 10.17 15.10
CA GLY A 265 -37.46 10.44 14.46
C GLY A 265 -38.21 9.17 14.08
N TYR A 266 -37.51 8.18 13.52
CA TYR A 266 -38.09 6.90 13.12
C TYR A 266 -38.53 6.06 14.34
N GLN A 267 -37.67 5.94 15.36
CA GLN A 267 -37.97 5.19 16.59
C GLN A 267 -39.20 5.72 17.35
N ARG A 268 -39.42 7.04 17.34
CA ARG A 268 -40.61 7.64 17.98
C ARG A 268 -41.93 7.31 17.25
N ARG A 269 -41.87 7.06 15.94
CA ARG A 269 -43.06 6.89 15.08
C ARG A 269 -43.38 5.42 14.76
N THR A 270 -42.49 4.49 15.09
CA THR A 270 -42.60 3.11 14.62
C THR A 270 -42.23 2.12 15.72
N ARG A 271 -43.11 1.16 15.98
CA ARG A 271 -42.81 0.01 16.84
C ARG A 271 -41.93 -0.98 16.06
N LEU A 272 -40.68 -1.12 16.49
CA LEU A 272 -39.69 -1.94 15.79
C LEU A 272 -39.78 -3.43 16.20
N PRO A 273 -39.67 -4.38 15.25
CA PRO A 273 -39.46 -5.79 15.59
C PRO A 273 -38.08 -6.02 16.23
N ALA A 274 -37.86 -7.15 16.90
CA ALA A 274 -36.67 -7.40 17.74
C ALA A 274 -35.32 -7.21 16.99
N VAL A 275 -35.22 -7.67 15.74
CA VAL A 275 -33.99 -7.49 14.92
C VAL A 275 -33.74 -6.02 14.61
N ALA A 276 -34.79 -5.25 14.34
CA ALA A 276 -34.71 -3.82 14.10
C ALA A 276 -34.38 -3.03 15.39
N GLN A 277 -34.83 -3.48 16.55
CA GLN A 277 -34.45 -2.90 17.85
C GLN A 277 -32.94 -3.05 18.11
N ARG A 278 -32.38 -4.23 17.85
CA ARG A 278 -30.93 -4.46 17.98
C ARG A 278 -30.11 -3.55 17.05
N LEU A 279 -30.57 -3.39 15.81
CA LEU A 279 -29.94 -2.49 14.84
C LEU A 279 -29.98 -1.03 15.32
N ALA A 280 -31.13 -0.58 15.84
CA ALA A 280 -31.29 0.78 16.36
C ALA A 280 -30.40 1.04 17.59
N GLN A 281 -30.34 0.13 18.55
CA GLN A 281 -29.46 0.24 19.73
C GLN A 281 -27.98 0.33 19.34
N TYR A 282 -27.54 -0.50 18.39
CA TYR A 282 -26.17 -0.43 17.87
C TYR A 282 -25.89 0.93 17.23
N ALA A 283 -26.85 1.47 16.46
CA ALA A 283 -26.72 2.77 15.82
C ALA A 283 -26.61 3.91 16.84
N GLU A 284 -27.39 3.90 17.93
CA GLU A 284 -27.28 4.86 19.03
C GLU A 284 -25.89 4.85 19.68
N GLN A 285 -25.36 3.66 19.99
CA GLN A 285 -24.01 3.51 20.53
C GLN A 285 -22.94 4.03 19.55
N THR A 286 -23.14 3.76 18.26
CA THR A 286 -22.24 4.22 17.19
C THR A 286 -22.25 5.74 17.05
N VAL A 287 -23.42 6.38 17.16
CA VAL A 287 -23.56 7.85 17.19
C VAL A 287 -22.78 8.43 18.37
N GLY A 288 -22.95 7.86 19.57
CA GLY A 288 -22.22 8.29 20.77
C GLY A 288 -20.71 8.19 20.60
N ALA A 289 -20.21 7.05 20.12
CA ALA A 289 -18.78 6.84 19.87
C ALA A 289 -18.22 7.80 18.80
N ALA A 290 -18.95 8.03 17.71
CA ALA A 290 -18.54 8.96 16.66
C ALA A 290 -18.46 10.40 17.16
N ARG A 291 -19.42 10.85 18.01
CA ARG A 291 -19.38 12.18 18.64
C ARG A 291 -18.14 12.35 19.53
N THR A 292 -17.87 11.39 20.41
CA THR A 292 -16.68 11.41 21.27
C THR A 292 -15.38 11.48 20.45
N LEU A 293 -15.31 10.74 19.34
CA LEU A 293 -14.16 10.77 18.44
C LEU A 293 -13.99 12.15 17.77
N ILE A 294 -15.07 12.71 17.22
CA ILE A 294 -15.07 14.06 16.60
C ILE A 294 -14.59 15.10 17.61
N GLU A 295 -15.16 15.14 18.82
CA GLU A 295 -14.80 16.13 19.85
C GLU A 295 -13.31 16.04 20.22
N ARG A 296 -12.79 14.81 20.37
CA ARG A 296 -11.38 14.59 20.66
C ARG A 296 -10.48 15.09 19.53
N LEU A 297 -10.81 14.77 18.27
CA LEU A 297 -10.03 15.18 17.09
C LEU A 297 -10.09 16.70 16.87
N GLN A 298 -11.24 17.34 17.12
CA GLN A 298 -11.38 18.79 17.07
C GLN A 298 -10.52 19.48 18.13
N ARG A 299 -10.51 18.94 19.37
CA ARG A 299 -9.71 19.48 20.48
C ARG A 299 -8.20 19.36 20.22
N ILE A 300 -7.74 18.22 19.70
CA ILE A 300 -6.31 17.97 19.43
C ILE A 300 -5.86 18.67 18.14
N GLY A 301 -6.75 18.83 17.16
CA GLY A 301 -6.46 19.46 15.87
C GLY A 301 -5.76 18.54 14.86
N TYR A 302 -5.58 17.26 15.19
CA TYR A 302 -5.05 16.22 14.31
C TYR A 302 -5.55 14.83 14.73
N GLY A 303 -5.43 13.84 13.84
CA GLY A 303 -5.75 12.43 14.10
C GLY A 303 -5.00 11.51 13.16
N SER A 304 -4.85 10.24 13.52
CA SER A 304 -4.22 9.27 12.62
C SER A 304 -5.12 8.93 11.42
N PRO A 305 -4.56 8.47 10.29
CA PRO A 305 -5.36 7.97 9.16
C PRO A 305 -6.39 6.91 9.58
N SER A 306 -6.03 6.04 10.53
CA SER A 306 -6.93 5.01 11.06
C SER A 306 -8.13 5.58 11.81
N GLU A 307 -7.94 6.64 12.60
CA GLU A 307 -9.02 7.29 13.35
C GLU A 307 -9.98 8.03 12.42
N VAL A 308 -9.45 8.70 11.39
CA VAL A 308 -10.25 9.37 10.37
C VAL A 308 -11.04 8.36 9.54
N ALA A 309 -10.42 7.24 9.17
CA ALA A 309 -11.08 6.15 8.46
C ALA A 309 -12.17 5.47 9.32
N GLU A 310 -11.91 5.23 10.60
CA GLU A 310 -12.88 4.67 11.54
C GLU A 310 -14.12 5.56 11.66
N LEU A 311 -13.92 6.87 11.80
CA LEU A 311 -15.03 7.83 11.86
C LEU A 311 -15.89 7.78 10.59
N ARG A 312 -15.25 7.76 9.42
CA ARG A 312 -15.96 7.65 8.14
C ARG A 312 -16.77 6.36 8.06
N GLN A 313 -16.16 5.21 8.39
CA GLN A 313 -16.85 3.91 8.38
C GLN A 313 -18.07 3.87 9.31
N ARG A 314 -17.98 4.50 10.49
CA ARG A 314 -19.12 4.62 11.41
C ARG A 314 -20.27 5.42 10.80
N ILE A 315 -19.96 6.54 10.14
CA ILE A 315 -20.96 7.39 9.50
C ILE A 315 -21.59 6.69 8.28
N ASP A 316 -20.79 6.03 7.45
CA ASP A 316 -21.26 5.27 6.29
C ASP A 316 -22.22 4.15 6.70
N LEU A 317 -21.89 3.44 7.78
CA LEU A 317 -22.76 2.42 8.36
C LEU A 317 -24.09 3.01 8.84
N LEU A 318 -24.05 4.15 9.54
CA LEU A 318 -25.24 4.85 10.01
C LEU A 318 -26.15 5.32 8.88
N ALA A 319 -25.59 5.69 7.72
CA ALA A 319 -26.35 6.10 6.54
C ALA A 319 -27.32 5.01 6.06
N HIS A 320 -27.00 3.74 6.29
CA HIS A 320 -27.86 2.62 5.92
C HIS A 320 -28.86 2.20 7.00
N VAL A 321 -28.71 2.66 8.24
CA VAL A 321 -29.53 2.18 9.37
C VAL A 321 -31.01 2.46 9.16
N VAL A 322 -31.42 3.71 8.95
CA VAL A 322 -32.85 4.05 8.81
C VAL A 322 -33.47 3.38 7.56
N PRO A 323 -32.83 3.38 6.38
CA PRO A 323 -33.29 2.60 5.24
C PRO A 323 -33.48 1.10 5.57
N ASN A 324 -32.53 0.50 6.28
CA ASN A 324 -32.59 -0.91 6.67
C ASN A 324 -33.71 -1.17 7.68
N LEU A 325 -33.92 -0.28 8.66
CA LEU A 325 -35.03 -0.36 9.60
C LEU A 325 -36.38 -0.34 8.88
N LYS A 326 -36.54 0.55 7.88
CA LYS A 326 -37.75 0.60 7.04
C LYS A 326 -37.98 -0.71 6.29
N ARG A 327 -36.93 -1.25 5.63
CA ARG A 327 -37.02 -2.54 4.92
C ARG A 327 -37.37 -3.67 5.89
N LEU A 328 -36.73 -3.75 7.05
CA LEU A 328 -37.02 -4.78 8.07
C LEU A 328 -38.46 -4.68 8.59
N ALA A 329 -38.94 -3.47 8.90
CA ALA A 329 -40.30 -3.26 9.35
C ALA A 329 -41.34 -3.66 8.28
N ALA A 330 -41.04 -3.44 6.99
CA ALA A 330 -41.90 -3.86 5.88
C ALA A 330 -41.83 -5.36 5.55
N SER A 331 -40.84 -6.09 6.06
CA SER A 331 -40.52 -7.46 5.61
C SER A 331 -41.39 -8.57 6.20
N GLY A 332 -42.24 -8.29 7.20
CA GLY A 332 -43.03 -9.29 7.92
C GLY A 332 -42.18 -10.28 8.74
N GLU A 333 -42.80 -11.02 9.65
CA GLU A 333 -42.15 -12.12 10.37
C GLU A 333 -42.20 -13.40 9.51
N GLY A 334 -41.06 -14.09 9.28
CA GLY A 334 -41.03 -15.38 8.58
C GLY A 334 -39.93 -15.61 7.54
N ARG A 335 -39.04 -14.65 7.24
CA ARG A 335 -37.93 -14.88 6.30
C ARG A 335 -36.87 -15.80 6.88
N SER A 336 -36.36 -16.73 6.06
CA SER A 336 -35.22 -17.59 6.38
C SER A 336 -33.88 -16.85 6.31
N LEU A 337 -33.81 -15.78 5.51
CA LEU A 337 -32.61 -14.97 5.29
C LEU A 337 -32.90 -13.50 5.00
N ILE A 338 -31.87 -12.66 5.15
CA ILE A 338 -31.86 -11.24 4.76
C ILE A 338 -30.65 -11.00 3.86
N VAL A 339 -30.86 -10.29 2.75
CA VAL A 339 -29.80 -9.93 1.80
C VAL A 339 -29.37 -8.49 2.01
N PHE A 340 -28.06 -8.28 2.10
CA PHE A 340 -27.43 -6.96 2.16
C PHE A 340 -26.58 -6.75 0.91
N VAL A 341 -26.75 -5.62 0.22
CA VAL A 341 -25.87 -5.16 -0.84
C VAL A 341 -24.89 -4.16 -0.23
N SER A 342 -23.60 -4.41 -0.43
CA SER A 342 -22.51 -3.65 0.20
C SER A 342 -21.55 -3.13 -0.87
N ARG A 343 -20.69 -2.18 -0.50
CA ARG A 343 -19.59 -1.77 -1.40
C ARG A 343 -18.60 -2.94 -1.55
N PRO A 344 -18.23 -3.35 -2.78
CA PRO A 344 -17.33 -4.49 -2.98
C PRO A 344 -15.92 -4.19 -2.45
N ILE A 345 -15.36 -3.03 -2.80
CA ILE A 345 -14.04 -2.61 -2.31
C ILE A 345 -14.18 -1.69 -1.11
N THR A 346 -13.98 -2.26 0.08
CA THR A 346 -14.01 -1.54 1.36
C THR A 346 -13.07 -2.19 2.36
N ASN A 347 -12.48 -1.40 3.25
CA ASN A 347 -11.74 -1.94 4.40
C ASN A 347 -12.66 -2.41 5.53
N ALA A 348 -13.98 -2.19 5.42
CA ALA A 348 -14.95 -2.73 6.37
C ALA A 348 -15.02 -4.25 6.26
N ARG A 349 -14.84 -4.96 7.38
CA ARG A 349 -14.79 -6.43 7.40
C ARG A 349 -16.17 -7.02 7.67
N ILE A 350 -16.60 -7.92 6.79
CA ILE A 350 -17.80 -8.74 6.98
C ILE A 350 -17.36 -10.12 7.50
N LEU A 351 -17.55 -10.36 8.79
CA LEU A 351 -17.25 -11.61 9.48
C LEU A 351 -18.54 -12.45 9.65
N PRO A 352 -18.44 -13.75 9.97
CA PRO A 352 -19.62 -14.58 10.17
C PRO A 352 -20.56 -14.08 11.26
N ASN A 353 -20.05 -13.38 12.27
CA ASN A 353 -20.83 -12.78 13.35
C ASN A 353 -21.06 -11.26 13.18
N SER A 354 -20.78 -10.69 12.01
CA SER A 354 -20.99 -9.26 11.76
C SER A 354 -22.48 -8.92 11.84
N PHE A 355 -22.82 -8.07 12.81
CA PHE A 355 -24.10 -7.38 12.87
C PHE A 355 -23.92 -6.01 13.54
N PRO A 356 -24.33 -4.91 12.91
CA PRO A 356 -24.92 -4.82 11.57
C PRO A 356 -23.90 -5.16 10.46
N ILE A 357 -24.42 -5.56 9.31
CA ILE A 357 -23.62 -5.72 8.08
C ILE A 357 -23.47 -4.33 7.44
N PRO A 358 -22.25 -3.89 7.04
CA PRO A 358 -21.99 -2.61 6.41
C PRO A 358 -22.53 -2.56 4.97
N GLY A 359 -23.84 -2.38 4.85
CA GLY A 359 -24.54 -2.30 3.57
C GLY A 359 -26.03 -2.05 3.75
N ARG A 360 -26.75 -1.97 2.62
CA ARG A 360 -28.20 -1.77 2.59
C ARG A 360 -28.94 -3.08 2.35
N ILE A 361 -30.09 -3.25 2.99
CA ILE A 361 -31.01 -4.35 2.69
C ILE A 361 -31.68 -4.01 1.36
N ASP A 362 -31.37 -4.80 0.34
CA ASP A 362 -31.83 -4.56 -1.02
C ASP A 362 -32.00 -5.86 -1.80
N ASP A 363 -32.84 -5.77 -2.83
CA ASP A 363 -33.15 -6.83 -3.78
C ASP A 363 -32.60 -6.52 -5.17
N GLU A 364 -31.73 -5.52 -5.30
CA GLU A 364 -31.10 -5.12 -6.56
C GLU A 364 -29.60 -4.87 -6.39
N LEU A 365 -28.81 -5.46 -7.30
CA LEU A 365 -27.37 -5.30 -7.42
C LEU A 365 -27.06 -4.59 -8.74
N HIS A 366 -26.32 -3.49 -8.66
CA HIS A 366 -25.98 -2.67 -9.82
C HIS A 366 -24.49 -2.73 -10.12
N VAL A 367 -24.17 -2.86 -11.41
CA VAL A 367 -22.81 -2.88 -11.96
C VAL A 367 -22.77 -1.90 -13.12
N THR A 368 -21.73 -1.08 -13.21
CA THR A 368 -21.48 -0.21 -14.37
C THR A 368 -20.07 -0.46 -14.85
N ALA A 369 -19.92 -0.85 -16.13
CA ALA A 369 -18.64 -1.28 -16.67
C ALA A 369 -18.55 -1.00 -18.18
N CYS A 370 -17.33 -0.92 -18.71
CA CYS A 370 -17.02 -0.83 -20.13
C CYS A 370 -16.91 -2.22 -20.77
N PRO A 371 -17.06 -2.35 -22.10
CA PRO A 371 -16.72 -3.59 -22.80
C PRO A 371 -15.26 -3.99 -22.55
N GLY A 372 -15.04 -5.27 -22.20
CA GLY A 372 -13.72 -5.83 -21.86
C GLY A 372 -13.27 -5.59 -20.41
N GLU A 373 -14.09 -4.96 -19.57
CA GLU A 373 -13.78 -4.70 -18.15
C GLU A 373 -14.25 -5.83 -17.23
N TYR A 374 -13.56 -5.97 -16.09
CA TYR A 374 -13.97 -6.82 -14.98
C TYR A 374 -14.46 -5.90 -13.86
N GLU A 375 -15.74 -5.95 -13.52
CA GLU A 375 -16.29 -5.08 -12.49
C GLU A 375 -16.86 -5.91 -11.33
N PRO A 376 -16.48 -5.61 -10.08
CA PRO A 376 -16.88 -6.38 -8.93
C PRO A 376 -18.21 -5.90 -8.36
N ALA A 377 -18.94 -6.82 -7.76
CA ALA A 377 -20.10 -6.54 -6.95
C ALA A 377 -20.16 -7.53 -5.78
N THR A 378 -20.90 -7.20 -4.73
CA THR A 378 -21.03 -8.11 -3.58
C THR A 378 -22.40 -8.02 -2.94
N PHE A 379 -22.88 -9.16 -2.47
CA PHE A 379 -24.01 -9.24 -1.56
C PHE A 379 -23.68 -10.18 -0.40
N THR A 380 -24.33 -9.96 0.73
CA THR A 380 -24.15 -10.74 1.95
C THR A 380 -25.49 -11.30 2.39
N VAL A 381 -25.52 -12.60 2.64
CA VAL A 381 -26.66 -13.30 3.20
C VAL A 381 -26.49 -13.38 4.71
N LEU A 382 -27.41 -12.76 5.45
CA LEU A 382 -27.60 -13.00 6.88
C LEU A 382 -28.67 -14.08 7.06
N ALA A 383 -28.25 -15.26 7.51
CA ALA A 383 -29.15 -16.36 7.79
C ALA A 383 -29.93 -16.09 9.07
N VAL A 384 -31.26 -15.96 8.99
CA VAL A 384 -32.14 -15.82 10.18
C VAL A 384 -32.29 -17.18 10.85
N GLN A 385 -32.41 -18.22 10.03
CA GLN A 385 -32.42 -19.63 10.42
C GLN A 385 -31.27 -20.36 9.71
N LYS A 386 -30.92 -21.58 10.14
CA LYS A 386 -29.88 -22.36 9.47
C LYS A 386 -30.27 -22.59 8.00
N LEU A 387 -29.39 -22.24 7.07
CA LEU A 387 -29.51 -22.55 5.65
C LEU A 387 -28.59 -23.73 5.34
N GLN A 388 -29.14 -24.76 4.70
CA GLN A 388 -28.39 -25.93 4.21
C GLN A 388 -28.37 -25.90 2.69
N ASP A 389 -27.24 -26.27 2.10
CA ASP A 389 -27.05 -26.38 0.65
C ASP A 389 -27.51 -25.13 -0.12
N LEU A 390 -27.16 -23.93 0.37
CA LEU A 390 -27.52 -22.69 -0.33
C LEU A 390 -26.74 -22.61 -1.65
N THR A 391 -27.46 -22.57 -2.76
CA THR A 391 -26.94 -22.41 -4.12
C THR A 391 -27.26 -21.02 -4.66
N VAL A 392 -26.37 -20.51 -5.51
CA VAL A 392 -26.52 -19.23 -6.22
C VAL A 392 -26.58 -19.53 -7.70
N GLN A 393 -27.71 -19.19 -8.34
CA GLN A 393 -27.91 -19.36 -9.78
C GLN A 393 -28.04 -17.99 -10.44
N ILE A 394 -27.36 -17.80 -11.57
CA ILE A 394 -27.42 -16.58 -12.39
C ILE A 394 -28.24 -16.87 -13.65
N ASP A 395 -29.34 -16.14 -13.83
CA ASP A 395 -30.10 -16.15 -15.08
C ASP A 395 -29.36 -15.31 -16.16
N PRO A 396 -29.54 -15.59 -17.47
CA PRO A 396 -28.95 -14.75 -18.53
C PRO A 396 -29.35 -13.29 -18.41
N LEU A 397 -28.41 -12.38 -18.69
CA LEU A 397 -28.65 -10.93 -18.60
C LEU A 397 -29.13 -10.42 -19.95
N ARG A 398 -30.28 -9.76 -20.00
CA ARG A 398 -30.94 -9.38 -21.26
C ARG A 398 -31.22 -7.87 -21.31
N CYS A 399 -31.08 -7.29 -22.49
CA CYS A 399 -31.63 -5.98 -22.83
C CYS A 399 -32.07 -5.96 -24.30
N ALA A 400 -32.60 -4.82 -24.77
CA ALA A 400 -32.99 -4.65 -26.18
C ALA A 400 -31.81 -4.82 -27.17
N ALA A 401 -30.57 -4.57 -26.73
CA ALA A 401 -29.39 -4.66 -27.58
C ALA A 401 -28.85 -6.09 -27.75
N GLY A 402 -29.21 -7.01 -26.85
CA GLY A 402 -28.76 -8.40 -26.87
C GLY A 402 -28.81 -9.09 -25.50
N GLU A 403 -28.02 -10.16 -25.39
CA GLU A 403 -27.90 -10.99 -24.19
C GLU A 403 -26.44 -11.15 -23.79
N LEU A 404 -26.15 -11.16 -22.49
CA LEU A 404 -24.86 -11.60 -21.93
C LEU A 404 -25.05 -12.97 -21.29
N SER A 405 -24.16 -13.92 -21.63
CA SER A 405 -24.16 -15.27 -21.04
C SER A 405 -24.00 -15.19 -19.51
N PRO A 406 -24.68 -16.06 -18.73
CA PRO A 406 -24.39 -16.23 -17.30
C PRO A 406 -22.90 -16.46 -16.99
N ASP A 407 -22.14 -17.06 -17.92
CA ASP A 407 -20.70 -17.32 -17.77
C ASP A 407 -19.85 -16.04 -17.67
N CYS A 408 -20.41 -14.88 -18.03
CA CYS A 408 -19.76 -13.59 -17.82
C CYS A 408 -19.82 -13.13 -16.34
N VAL A 409 -20.61 -13.80 -15.49
CA VAL A 409 -20.79 -13.48 -14.08
C VAL A 409 -20.16 -14.58 -13.24
N ASP A 410 -18.98 -14.31 -12.70
CA ASP A 410 -18.27 -15.23 -11.83
C ASP A 410 -18.66 -15.02 -10.37
N VAL A 411 -19.20 -16.06 -9.72
CA VAL A 411 -19.61 -16.00 -8.30
C VAL A 411 -18.68 -16.83 -7.43
N ARG A 412 -18.23 -16.25 -6.31
CA ARG A 412 -17.35 -16.87 -5.30
C ARG A 412 -17.87 -16.58 -3.89
N VAL A 413 -17.54 -17.42 -2.92
CA VAL A 413 -17.69 -17.06 -1.50
C VAL A 413 -16.49 -16.25 -1.02
N VAL A 414 -16.73 -15.29 -0.14
CA VAL A 414 -15.66 -14.65 0.62
C VAL A 414 -15.42 -15.47 1.89
N LYS A 415 -14.28 -16.18 1.92
CA LYS A 415 -13.91 -17.01 3.06
C LYS A 415 -13.24 -16.18 4.13
N CYS A 416 -13.77 -16.30 5.35
CA CYS A 416 -13.11 -15.81 6.56
C CYS A 416 -12.23 -16.91 7.16
N TRP A 417 -11.00 -16.58 7.52
CA TRP A 417 -10.04 -17.50 8.15
C TRP A 417 -9.07 -16.75 9.06
N PHE A 418 -8.35 -17.47 9.95
CA PHE A 418 -7.48 -16.85 10.95
C PHE A 418 -6.12 -16.48 10.38
N GLN A 419 -5.72 -15.24 10.60
CA GLN A 419 -4.42 -14.71 10.21
C GLN A 419 -3.79 -13.93 11.37
N GLY A 420 -2.50 -13.60 11.24
CA GLY A 420 -1.79 -12.77 12.20
C GLY A 420 -2.38 -11.35 12.23
N LYS A 421 -2.56 -10.78 13.44
CA LYS A 421 -2.99 -9.38 13.59
C LYS A 421 -1.92 -8.40 13.13
N GLY A 422 -2.38 -7.28 12.58
CA GLY A 422 -1.53 -6.16 12.19
C GLY A 422 -1.19 -6.18 10.71
N ASN A 423 -0.04 -5.60 10.38
CA ASN A 423 0.50 -5.52 9.02
C ASN A 423 1.25 -6.84 8.69
N ILE A 424 2.38 -6.78 8.00
CA ILE A 424 3.20 -7.93 7.58
C ILE A 424 4.09 -8.54 8.67
N GLY A 425 4.20 -7.93 9.85
CA GLY A 425 5.03 -8.46 10.93
C GLY A 425 4.41 -9.70 11.58
N ARG A 426 5.24 -10.62 12.10
CA ARG A 426 4.76 -11.77 12.87
C ARG A 426 3.87 -11.28 14.03
N SER A 427 2.72 -11.92 14.18
CA SER A 427 1.84 -11.76 15.34
C SER A 427 1.29 -13.11 15.77
N THR A 428 1.42 -13.44 17.05
CA THR A 428 0.77 -14.62 17.66
C THR A 428 -0.71 -14.36 17.99
N GLU A 429 -1.15 -13.09 17.98
CA GLU A 429 -2.58 -12.76 18.10
C GLU A 429 -3.29 -13.11 16.79
N ARG A 430 -4.21 -14.08 16.88
CA ARG A 430 -5.01 -14.60 15.77
C ARG A 430 -6.30 -13.81 15.60
N VAL A 431 -6.52 -13.26 14.41
CA VAL A 431 -7.72 -12.52 14.04
C VAL A 431 -8.37 -13.15 12.82
N LEU A 432 -9.70 -13.23 12.83
CA LEU A 432 -10.47 -13.71 11.68
C LEU A 432 -10.57 -12.58 10.65
N LYS A 433 -10.21 -12.85 9.40
CA LYS A 433 -10.24 -11.86 8.31
C LYS A 433 -10.96 -12.42 7.08
N PRO A 434 -11.83 -11.65 6.41
CA PRO A 434 -12.36 -12.00 5.10
C PRO A 434 -11.28 -11.75 4.05
N GLU A 435 -10.90 -12.78 3.28
CA GLU A 435 -9.79 -12.63 2.34
C GLU A 435 -9.97 -13.47 1.08
N LEU A 436 -10.08 -14.80 1.21
CA LEU A 436 -10.01 -15.71 0.07
C LEU A 436 -11.32 -15.70 -0.72
N LEU A 437 -11.22 -15.70 -2.05
CA LEU A 437 -12.34 -15.84 -2.97
C LEU A 437 -12.41 -17.29 -3.47
N LEU A 438 -13.32 -18.09 -2.91
CA LEU A 438 -13.40 -19.53 -3.16
C LEU A 438 -14.64 -19.93 -3.96
N LYS A 439 -14.50 -21.00 -4.73
CA LYS A 439 -15.61 -21.74 -5.32
C LYS A 439 -16.17 -22.79 -4.37
N ASP A 440 -15.35 -23.37 -3.52
CA ASP A 440 -15.79 -24.26 -2.45
C ASP A 440 -15.47 -23.68 -1.06
N ASP A 441 -16.50 -23.24 -0.31
CA ASP A 441 -16.32 -22.73 1.06
C ASP A 441 -15.69 -23.77 2.01
N ALA A 442 -15.90 -25.06 1.74
CA ALA A 442 -15.39 -26.17 2.54
C ALA A 442 -13.94 -26.53 2.20
N LEU A 443 -13.32 -25.93 1.17
CA LEU A 443 -11.87 -26.08 0.93
C LEU A 443 -11.08 -25.64 2.17
N VAL A 444 -11.50 -24.55 2.81
CA VAL A 444 -10.92 -24.08 4.06
C VAL A 444 -11.94 -24.26 5.18
N ARG A 445 -11.65 -25.12 6.15
CA ARG A 445 -12.45 -25.28 7.36
C ARG A 445 -11.82 -24.49 8.50
N VAL A 446 -12.63 -23.72 9.21
CA VAL A 446 -12.16 -22.85 10.31
C VAL A 446 -12.79 -23.31 11.62
N ASP A 447 -11.95 -23.60 12.60
CA ASP A 447 -12.35 -23.85 13.98
C ASP A 447 -12.32 -22.50 14.73
N LEU A 448 -13.50 -21.92 14.93
CA LEU A 448 -13.67 -20.60 15.56
C LEU A 448 -13.30 -20.59 17.05
N GLU A 449 -13.45 -21.73 17.74
CA GLU A 449 -13.17 -21.86 19.16
C GLU A 449 -11.65 -21.96 19.39
N LYS A 450 -10.99 -22.87 18.67
CA LYS A 450 -9.53 -23.09 18.77
C LYS A 450 -8.71 -22.11 17.95
N LYS A 451 -9.36 -21.28 17.14
CA LYS A 451 -8.76 -20.33 16.20
C LYS A 451 -7.79 -20.99 15.22
N ARG A 452 -8.22 -22.11 14.61
CA ARG A 452 -7.42 -22.92 13.69
C ARG A 452 -8.01 -22.96 12.29
N ASN A 453 -7.12 -23.02 11.30
CA ASN A 453 -7.47 -23.22 9.90
C ASN A 453 -7.05 -24.61 9.46
N PHE A 454 -7.90 -25.25 8.68
CA PHE A 454 -7.63 -26.52 8.03
C PHE A 454 -7.92 -26.41 6.55
N VAL A 455 -7.02 -26.90 5.70
CA VAL A 455 -7.20 -26.89 4.25
C VAL A 455 -7.40 -28.32 3.77
N ARG A 456 -8.42 -28.53 2.95
CA ARG A 456 -8.72 -29.81 2.34
C ARG A 456 -7.69 -30.12 1.24
N THR A 457 -7.23 -31.36 1.25
CA THR A 457 -6.30 -31.92 0.26
C THR A 457 -6.67 -33.37 0.01
N THR A 458 -6.01 -34.01 -0.95
CA THR A 458 -6.16 -35.42 -1.23
C THR A 458 -4.91 -36.17 -0.78
N ASP A 459 -5.07 -37.27 -0.04
CA ASP A 459 -3.95 -38.13 0.33
C ASP A 459 -3.46 -38.99 -0.85
N ALA A 460 -2.39 -39.77 -0.65
CA ALA A 460 -1.83 -40.63 -1.70
C ALA A 460 -2.81 -41.71 -2.22
N SER A 461 -3.88 -42.01 -1.48
CA SER A 461 -4.91 -42.97 -1.87
C SER A 461 -6.08 -42.34 -2.64
N GLY A 462 -6.09 -41.02 -2.83
CA GLY A 462 -7.18 -40.31 -3.47
C GLY A 462 -8.29 -39.87 -2.52
N ARG A 463 -8.14 -40.06 -1.20
CA ARG A 463 -9.17 -39.71 -0.21
C ARG A 463 -9.03 -38.24 0.23
N PRO A 464 -10.15 -37.50 0.37
CA PRO A 464 -10.13 -36.16 0.96
C PRO A 464 -9.72 -36.22 2.43
N VAL A 465 -8.71 -35.43 2.79
CA VAL A 465 -8.25 -35.20 4.16
C VAL A 465 -8.11 -33.69 4.41
N SER A 466 -8.00 -33.26 5.66
CA SER A 466 -7.76 -31.85 5.99
C SER A 466 -6.50 -31.72 6.83
N ILE A 467 -5.62 -30.80 6.45
CA ILE A 467 -4.36 -30.53 7.15
C ILE A 467 -4.49 -29.17 7.86
N GLU A 468 -4.05 -29.07 9.11
CA GLU A 468 -4.00 -27.81 9.85
C GLU A 468 -2.93 -26.89 9.23
N VAL A 469 -3.30 -25.67 8.80
CA VAL A 469 -2.39 -24.71 8.15
C VAL A 469 -2.15 -23.46 9.00
N SER A 470 -2.31 -23.59 10.32
CA SER A 470 -2.22 -22.44 11.23
C SER A 470 -1.44 -22.76 12.51
N ARG A 471 -0.59 -23.79 12.48
CA ARG A 471 0.25 -24.12 13.64
C ARG A 471 1.25 -23.00 13.85
N ASP A 472 1.40 -22.54 15.09
CA ASP A 472 2.36 -21.47 15.41
C ASP A 472 3.79 -22.03 15.49
N LEU A 473 4.78 -21.23 15.12
CA LEU A 473 6.19 -21.56 15.32
C LEU A 473 6.51 -21.92 16.78
N ASP A 474 5.86 -21.26 17.75
CA ASP A 474 6.05 -21.55 19.19
C ASP A 474 5.44 -22.91 19.59
N GLU A 475 4.59 -23.49 18.73
CA GLU A 475 4.01 -24.83 18.86
C GLU A 475 4.78 -25.88 18.04
N GLY A 476 5.93 -25.51 17.49
CA GLY A 476 6.78 -26.40 16.69
C GLY A 476 6.36 -26.54 15.23
N ALA A 477 5.68 -25.54 14.65
CA ALA A 477 5.38 -25.53 13.22
C ALA A 477 6.64 -25.70 12.37
N SER A 478 6.53 -26.54 11.34
CA SER A 478 7.59 -26.79 10.36
C SER A 478 7.00 -26.92 8.97
N ASP A 479 7.71 -26.48 7.94
CA ASP A 479 7.31 -26.68 6.53
C ASP A 479 7.01 -28.16 6.21
N ASN A 480 7.67 -29.08 6.91
CA ASN A 480 7.45 -30.52 6.77
C ASN A 480 6.03 -30.95 7.16
N ASP A 481 5.33 -30.21 8.03
CA ASP A 481 3.95 -30.49 8.42
C ASP A 481 2.98 -30.32 7.24
N LEU A 482 3.38 -29.51 6.24
CA LEU A 482 2.56 -29.14 5.08
C LEU A 482 3.11 -29.70 3.76
N LYS A 483 4.12 -30.57 3.80
CA LYS A 483 4.75 -31.15 2.60
C LYS A 483 3.78 -31.91 1.68
N ASP A 484 2.69 -32.44 2.24
CA ASP A 484 1.66 -33.22 1.54
C ASP A 484 0.41 -32.39 1.20
N LEU A 485 0.40 -31.10 1.54
CA LEU A 485 -0.70 -30.20 1.22
C LEU A 485 -0.76 -29.95 -0.30
N ARG A 486 -1.91 -30.26 -0.92
CA ARG A 486 -2.17 -30.15 -2.36
C ARG A 486 -3.57 -29.56 -2.58
N PRO A 487 -3.79 -28.28 -2.22
CA PRO A 487 -5.09 -27.65 -2.30
C PRO A 487 -5.50 -27.51 -3.76
N ARG A 488 -6.80 -27.71 -4.00
CA ARG A 488 -7.48 -27.52 -5.28
C ARG A 488 -8.88 -26.98 -4.99
N ASP A 489 -9.19 -25.83 -5.56
CA ASP A 489 -10.54 -25.27 -5.47
C ASP A 489 -11.45 -25.90 -6.55
N ALA A 490 -12.76 -25.75 -6.40
CA ALA A 490 -13.71 -26.24 -7.40
C ALA A 490 -13.75 -25.34 -8.64
N ASP A 491 -14.13 -25.88 -9.80
CA ASP A 491 -14.31 -25.08 -11.03
C ASP A 491 -15.57 -24.20 -10.98
N GLN A 492 -16.59 -24.64 -10.22
CA GLN A 492 -17.88 -24.00 -10.09
C GLN A 492 -18.24 -23.82 -8.62
N LEU A 493 -19.07 -22.81 -8.34
CA LEU A 493 -19.50 -22.51 -6.96
C LEU A 493 -20.25 -23.71 -6.37
N GLN A 494 -19.75 -24.24 -5.26
CA GLN A 494 -20.38 -25.33 -4.53
C GLN A 494 -21.48 -24.80 -3.59
N PRO A 495 -22.49 -25.63 -3.24
CA PRO A 495 -23.48 -25.27 -2.23
C PRO A 495 -22.83 -24.89 -0.90
N VAL A 496 -23.43 -23.94 -0.18
CA VAL A 496 -22.87 -23.38 1.06
C VAL A 496 -23.86 -23.54 2.21
N ASP A 497 -23.36 -24.07 3.33
CA ASP A 497 -24.09 -24.07 4.59
C ASP A 497 -23.86 -22.76 5.35
N ILE A 498 -24.93 -22.14 5.85
CA ILE A 498 -24.86 -20.91 6.65
C ILE A 498 -25.58 -21.15 7.98
N PRO A 499 -24.86 -21.15 9.12
CA PRO A 499 -25.47 -21.30 10.44
C PRO A 499 -26.47 -20.18 10.74
N ALA A 500 -27.46 -20.49 11.60
CA ALA A 500 -28.41 -19.49 12.05
C ALA A 500 -27.69 -18.29 12.70
N ARG A 501 -28.16 -17.08 12.38
CA ARG A 501 -27.64 -15.79 12.87
C ARG A 501 -26.20 -15.49 12.43
N GLN A 502 -25.75 -16.09 11.34
CA GLN A 502 -24.45 -15.78 10.74
C GLN A 502 -24.58 -15.17 9.34
N ALA A 503 -23.56 -14.39 8.98
CA ALA A 503 -23.41 -13.75 7.68
C ALA A 503 -22.47 -14.57 6.77
N LYS A 504 -22.81 -14.66 5.49
CA LYS A 504 -21.93 -15.16 4.42
C LYS A 504 -21.93 -14.18 3.27
N GLN A 505 -20.76 -13.68 2.92
CA GLN A 505 -20.57 -12.77 1.81
C GLN A 505 -20.26 -13.55 0.52
N PHE A 506 -20.89 -13.13 -0.57
CA PHE A 506 -20.67 -13.61 -1.92
C PHE A 506 -20.04 -12.50 -2.75
N TRP A 507 -18.96 -12.84 -3.45
CA TRP A 507 -18.26 -11.99 -4.40
C TRP A 507 -18.76 -12.29 -5.81
N ILE A 508 -19.01 -11.24 -6.59
CA ILE A 508 -19.38 -11.32 -7.99
C ILE A 508 -18.34 -10.55 -8.79
N THR A 509 -17.83 -11.15 -9.87
CA THR A 509 -17.04 -10.46 -10.89
C THR A 509 -17.76 -10.54 -12.22
N VAL A 510 -18.18 -9.40 -12.77
CA VAL A 510 -18.78 -9.34 -14.09
C VAL A 510 -17.68 -9.06 -15.11
N ARG A 511 -17.36 -10.03 -15.95
CA ARG A 511 -16.46 -9.90 -17.08
C ARG A 511 -17.26 -9.50 -18.31
N VAL A 512 -17.34 -8.20 -18.59
CA VAL A 512 -18.09 -7.72 -19.76
C VAL A 512 -17.35 -8.16 -21.03
N PRO A 513 -17.99 -8.90 -21.96
CA PRO A 513 -17.36 -9.29 -23.22
C PRO A 513 -16.83 -8.09 -24.00
N ASP A 514 -15.74 -8.29 -24.76
CA ASP A 514 -15.16 -7.22 -25.56
C ASP A 514 -16.17 -6.68 -26.58
N ASP A 515 -17.00 -7.51 -27.19
CA ASP A 515 -17.99 -7.12 -28.20
C ASP A 515 -19.37 -6.75 -27.62
N ALA A 516 -19.51 -6.67 -26.29
CA ALA A 516 -20.76 -6.31 -25.64
C ALA A 516 -21.29 -4.95 -26.13
N ARG A 517 -22.57 -4.91 -26.51
CA ARG A 517 -23.21 -3.68 -26.95
C ARG A 517 -23.55 -2.81 -25.74
N PRO A 518 -23.52 -1.48 -25.86
CA PRO A 518 -23.93 -0.61 -24.77
C PRO A 518 -25.42 -0.79 -24.44
N GLY A 519 -25.75 -0.75 -23.15
CA GLY A 519 -27.11 -0.93 -22.66
C GLY A 519 -27.16 -1.40 -21.21
N THR A 520 -28.36 -1.41 -20.62
CA THR A 520 -28.58 -1.92 -19.26
C THR A 520 -29.18 -3.32 -19.36
N TYR A 521 -28.33 -4.33 -19.12
CA TYR A 521 -28.70 -5.73 -19.11
C TYR A 521 -29.24 -6.13 -17.74
N GLN A 522 -30.36 -6.85 -17.72
CA GLN A 522 -31.02 -7.28 -16.50
C GLN A 522 -31.18 -8.80 -16.46
N GLY A 523 -30.90 -9.38 -15.29
CA GLY A 523 -31.19 -10.76 -14.98
C GLY A 523 -31.47 -10.95 -13.49
N THR A 524 -31.57 -12.21 -13.07
CA THR A 524 -31.91 -12.54 -11.68
C THR A 524 -30.84 -13.45 -11.09
N ILE A 525 -30.40 -13.12 -9.87
CA ILE A 525 -29.64 -13.99 -8.98
C ILE A 525 -30.65 -14.71 -8.09
N ARG A 526 -30.69 -16.04 -8.17
CA ARG A 526 -31.61 -16.88 -7.38
C ARG A 526 -30.83 -17.56 -6.28
N LEU A 527 -31.31 -17.40 -5.05
CA LEU A 527 -30.79 -18.08 -3.86
C LEU A 527 -31.72 -19.23 -3.50
N ARG A 528 -31.23 -20.47 -3.54
CA ARG A 528 -32.05 -21.69 -3.30
C ARG A 528 -31.40 -22.55 -2.23
N SER A 529 -32.19 -23.13 -1.32
CA SER A 529 -31.75 -24.08 -0.30
C SER A 529 -32.64 -25.33 -0.30
N THR A 530 -32.44 -26.25 0.66
CA THR A 530 -33.21 -27.51 0.81
C THR A 530 -34.73 -27.34 1.03
N GLY A 531 -35.28 -26.14 0.98
CA GLY A 531 -36.73 -25.84 1.00
C GLY A 531 -37.26 -25.09 -0.23
N GLY A 532 -36.47 -25.01 -1.31
CA GLY A 532 -36.78 -24.25 -2.52
C GLY A 532 -36.12 -22.87 -2.55
N GLU A 533 -36.69 -21.96 -3.32
CA GLU A 533 -36.13 -20.62 -3.50
C GLU A 533 -36.35 -19.74 -2.26
N GLN A 534 -35.26 -19.19 -1.74
CA GLN A 534 -35.23 -18.43 -0.49
C GLN A 534 -35.28 -16.92 -0.74
N ALA A 535 -34.66 -16.46 -1.83
CA ALA A 535 -34.62 -15.05 -2.21
C ALA A 535 -34.24 -14.87 -3.69
N ARG A 536 -34.55 -13.69 -4.22
CA ARG A 536 -34.15 -13.23 -5.55
C ARG A 536 -33.48 -11.87 -5.42
N LEU A 537 -32.40 -11.64 -6.16
CA LEU A 537 -31.87 -10.30 -6.40
C LEU A 537 -31.91 -10.03 -7.90
N ARG A 538 -32.30 -8.82 -8.31
CA ARG A 538 -32.11 -8.34 -9.67
C ARG A 538 -30.65 -7.95 -9.85
N LEU A 539 -30.00 -8.47 -10.89
CA LEU A 539 -28.68 -8.01 -11.33
C LEU A 539 -28.85 -7.08 -12.53
N SER A 540 -28.41 -5.84 -12.39
CA SER A 540 -28.48 -4.79 -13.41
C SER A 540 -27.06 -4.39 -13.81
N VAL A 541 -26.66 -4.71 -15.05
CA VAL A 541 -25.32 -4.42 -15.59
C VAL A 541 -25.45 -3.36 -16.69
N ARG A 542 -24.98 -2.15 -16.41
CA ARG A 542 -24.89 -1.06 -17.37
C ARG A 542 -23.56 -1.14 -18.13
N VAL A 543 -23.62 -1.56 -19.39
CA VAL A 543 -22.49 -1.53 -20.31
C VAL A 543 -22.37 -0.13 -20.91
N LEU A 544 -21.26 0.55 -20.63
CA LEU A 544 -20.96 1.89 -21.11
C LEU A 544 -20.65 1.90 -22.60
N ARG A 545 -20.95 3.01 -23.27
CA ARG A 545 -20.74 3.20 -24.73
C ARG A 545 -19.33 3.65 -25.11
N PHE A 546 -18.35 3.34 -24.28
CA PHE A 546 -16.95 3.60 -24.52
C PHE A 546 -16.09 2.46 -23.97
N ARG A 547 -14.90 2.29 -24.54
CA ARG A 547 -13.88 1.39 -24.02
C ARG A 547 -12.90 2.18 -23.18
N LEU A 548 -12.35 1.53 -22.17
CA LEU A 548 -11.27 2.08 -21.37
C LEU A 548 -9.98 2.16 -22.19
N GLU A 549 -9.34 3.33 -22.15
CA GLU A 549 -7.98 3.50 -22.62
C GLU A 549 -6.99 2.65 -21.77
N PRO A 550 -5.82 2.32 -22.32
CA PRO A 550 -4.72 1.77 -21.52
C PRO A 550 -4.35 2.71 -20.37
N SER A 551 -3.88 2.13 -19.26
CA SER A 551 -3.33 2.91 -18.17
C SER A 551 -2.06 3.66 -18.63
N PRO A 552 -1.90 4.97 -18.33
CA PRO A 552 -0.63 5.68 -18.50
C PRO A 552 0.43 5.24 -17.48
N LEU A 553 0.03 4.54 -16.41
CA LEU A 553 0.93 3.97 -15.42
C LEU A 553 1.35 2.54 -15.78
N LEU A 554 2.61 2.23 -15.52
CA LEU A 554 3.22 0.90 -15.64
C LEU A 554 2.90 0.06 -14.41
N TYR A 555 2.08 -0.97 -14.58
CA TYR A 555 1.77 -1.92 -13.53
C TYR A 555 2.61 -3.19 -13.65
N SER A 556 3.52 -3.36 -12.70
CA SER A 556 4.38 -4.52 -12.49
C SER A 556 4.16 -5.08 -11.08
N ILE A 557 4.76 -6.24 -10.81
CA ILE A 557 4.78 -6.86 -9.50
C ILE A 557 5.99 -7.80 -9.38
N TYR A 558 6.51 -7.99 -8.17
CA TYR A 558 7.48 -9.05 -7.92
C TYR A 558 6.79 -10.42 -8.05
N TYR A 559 7.20 -11.20 -9.06
CA TYR A 559 6.66 -12.52 -9.36
C TYR A 559 7.79 -13.54 -9.24
N THR A 560 7.85 -14.22 -8.08
CA THR A 560 8.96 -15.11 -7.75
C THR A 560 8.89 -16.49 -8.43
N GLY A 561 7.83 -16.73 -9.21
CA GLY A 561 7.59 -17.95 -9.97
C GLY A 561 8.67 -18.25 -11.01
N ARG A 562 9.05 -19.52 -11.11
CA ARG A 562 10.03 -20.10 -12.03
C ARG A 562 9.53 -21.46 -12.47
N LEU A 563 9.82 -21.84 -13.71
CA LEU A 563 9.50 -23.18 -14.18
C LEU A 563 10.34 -24.20 -13.40
N ALA A 564 9.67 -25.18 -12.83
CA ALA A 564 10.33 -26.32 -12.20
C ALA A 564 11.09 -27.12 -13.28
N PRO A 565 12.38 -27.44 -13.09
CA PRO A 565 13.13 -28.20 -14.08
C PRO A 565 12.53 -29.57 -14.41
N ASP A 566 11.83 -30.19 -13.46
CA ASP A 566 11.12 -31.47 -13.58
C ASP A 566 9.65 -31.33 -13.99
N GLY A 567 9.17 -30.09 -14.21
CA GLY A 567 7.80 -29.77 -14.61
C GLY A 567 6.73 -30.03 -13.55
N LYS A 568 7.09 -30.46 -12.34
CA LYS A 568 6.12 -30.84 -11.31
C LYS A 568 5.43 -29.60 -10.71
N PRO A 569 4.13 -29.69 -10.39
CA PRO A 569 3.44 -28.62 -9.70
C PRO A 569 3.95 -28.47 -8.27
N SER A 570 3.96 -27.24 -7.78
CA SER A 570 4.28 -26.91 -6.39
C SER A 570 3.38 -25.80 -5.90
N ILE A 571 2.95 -25.88 -4.64
CA ILE A 571 2.19 -24.83 -3.97
C ILE A 571 3.09 -23.81 -3.26
N SER A 572 4.37 -23.73 -3.66
CA SER A 572 5.27 -22.67 -3.21
C SER A 572 5.09 -21.41 -4.06
N SER A 573 5.61 -20.27 -3.60
CA SER A 573 5.67 -19.06 -4.44
C SER A 573 6.70 -19.14 -5.59
N LYS A 574 7.59 -20.15 -5.58
CA LYS A 574 8.77 -20.20 -6.45
C LYS A 574 8.62 -21.17 -7.60
N TRP A 575 8.48 -22.46 -7.33
CA TRP A 575 8.48 -23.47 -8.41
C TRP A 575 7.07 -23.64 -8.95
N LYS A 576 6.94 -23.68 -10.28
CA LYS A 576 5.66 -23.78 -10.98
C LYS A 576 5.76 -24.81 -12.10
N SER A 577 4.70 -25.59 -12.29
CA SER A 577 4.46 -26.25 -13.58
C SER A 577 4.11 -25.20 -14.65
N GLU A 578 4.12 -25.58 -15.92
CA GLU A 578 3.69 -24.67 -17.00
C GLU A 578 2.22 -24.25 -16.84
N GLN A 579 1.35 -25.17 -16.41
CA GLN A 579 -0.06 -24.88 -16.15
C GLN A 579 -0.22 -23.82 -15.05
N GLN A 580 0.51 -23.96 -13.93
CA GLN A 580 0.47 -23.00 -12.82
C GLN A 580 0.99 -21.64 -13.26
N MET A 581 2.13 -21.60 -13.95
CA MET A 581 2.70 -20.34 -14.43
C MET A 581 1.74 -19.64 -15.41
N LEU A 582 1.13 -20.37 -16.34
CA LEU A 582 0.17 -19.80 -17.29
C LEU A 582 -1.08 -19.26 -16.59
N ALA A 583 -1.60 -19.98 -15.59
CA ALA A 583 -2.74 -19.52 -14.79
C ALA A 583 -2.41 -18.24 -14.03
N GLU A 584 -1.23 -18.17 -13.40
CA GLU A 584 -0.76 -16.98 -12.67
C GLU A 584 -0.51 -15.78 -13.59
N LEU A 585 0.07 -15.99 -14.78
CA LEU A 585 0.28 -14.92 -15.77
C LEU A 585 -1.05 -14.37 -16.32
N ARG A 586 -2.04 -15.24 -16.57
CA ARG A 586 -3.39 -14.83 -16.98
C ARG A 586 -4.11 -14.07 -15.86
N ASN A 587 -3.96 -14.52 -14.63
CA ASN A 587 -4.50 -13.83 -13.47
C ASN A 587 -3.90 -12.42 -13.31
N MET A 588 -2.57 -12.29 -13.37
CA MET A 588 -1.90 -10.97 -13.34
C MET A 588 -2.39 -10.04 -14.46
N LYS A 589 -2.53 -10.55 -15.69
CA LYS A 589 -3.08 -9.78 -16.80
C LYS A 589 -4.52 -9.29 -16.52
N ALA A 590 -5.37 -10.15 -15.98
CA ALA A 590 -6.76 -9.80 -15.64
C ALA A 590 -6.85 -8.70 -14.55
N HIS A 591 -5.80 -8.53 -13.76
CA HIS A 591 -5.68 -7.49 -12.73
C HIS A 591 -4.87 -6.27 -13.18
N GLY A 592 -4.59 -6.16 -14.48
CA GLY A 592 -3.87 -5.02 -15.06
C GLY A 592 -2.36 -5.03 -14.87
N VAL A 593 -1.79 -6.09 -14.29
CA VAL A 593 -0.32 -6.27 -14.22
C VAL A 593 0.18 -6.85 -15.54
N LEU A 594 0.73 -5.96 -16.36
CA LEU A 594 1.17 -6.27 -17.73
C LEU A 594 2.65 -6.61 -17.83
N PHE A 595 3.46 -6.17 -16.87
CA PHE A 595 4.92 -6.33 -16.90
C PHE A 595 5.47 -7.00 -15.63
N PRO A 596 4.95 -8.17 -15.18
CA PRO A 596 5.45 -8.83 -13.98
C PRO A 596 6.93 -9.18 -14.14
N THR A 597 7.70 -9.05 -13.06
CA THR A 597 9.12 -9.42 -13.05
C THR A 597 9.32 -10.89 -13.44
N SER A 598 10.50 -11.24 -13.95
CA SER A 598 10.92 -12.62 -14.19
C SER A 598 12.04 -13.01 -13.23
N TYR A 599 11.84 -14.07 -12.47
CA TYR A 599 12.88 -14.65 -11.61
C TYR A 599 13.60 -15.83 -12.28
N GLN A 600 13.18 -16.26 -13.48
CA GLN A 600 13.78 -17.37 -14.21
C GLN A 600 15.24 -17.01 -14.56
N PRO A 601 16.26 -17.75 -14.07
CA PRO A 601 17.65 -17.53 -14.45
C PRO A 601 17.91 -17.81 -15.93
N TYR A 602 19.13 -17.50 -16.41
CA TYR A 602 19.54 -17.89 -17.76
C TYR A 602 19.74 -19.41 -17.84
N ASP A 603 18.66 -20.11 -18.14
CA ASP A 603 18.63 -21.45 -18.69
C ASP A 603 17.92 -21.34 -20.03
N GLU A 604 18.59 -21.64 -21.13
CA GLU A 604 18.05 -21.32 -22.46
C GLU A 604 16.69 -21.98 -22.71
N ARG A 605 16.51 -23.23 -22.29
CA ARG A 605 15.26 -23.97 -22.47
C ARG A 605 14.14 -23.38 -21.61
N LEU A 606 14.38 -23.21 -20.32
CA LEU A 606 13.36 -22.73 -19.38
C LEU A 606 13.04 -21.25 -19.58
N LEU A 607 14.02 -20.42 -19.95
CA LEU A 607 13.81 -19.00 -20.22
C LEU A 607 12.99 -18.82 -21.50
N ARG A 608 13.32 -19.53 -22.59
CA ARG A 608 12.49 -19.55 -23.82
C ARG A 608 11.06 -19.96 -23.51
N ARG A 609 10.88 -21.05 -22.76
CA ARG A 609 9.53 -21.50 -22.37
C ARG A 609 8.78 -20.49 -21.51
N THR A 610 9.47 -19.80 -20.60
CA THR A 610 8.89 -18.71 -19.81
C THR A 610 8.39 -17.57 -20.70
N LEU A 611 9.16 -17.16 -21.71
CA LEU A 611 8.75 -16.11 -22.66
C LEU A 611 7.57 -16.55 -23.53
N GLU A 612 7.52 -17.81 -23.95
CA GLU A 612 6.38 -18.40 -24.66
C GLU A 612 5.10 -18.36 -23.83
N LEU A 613 5.16 -18.75 -22.55
CA LEU A 613 4.00 -18.72 -21.65
C LEU A 613 3.51 -17.29 -21.39
N ARG A 614 4.42 -16.30 -21.34
CA ARG A 614 4.03 -14.88 -21.26
C ARG A 614 3.27 -14.43 -22.49
N ARG A 615 3.72 -14.83 -23.69
CA ARG A 615 3.02 -14.59 -24.95
C ARG A 615 1.67 -15.31 -24.99
N GLU A 616 1.59 -16.56 -24.52
CA GLU A 616 0.35 -17.35 -24.46
C GLU A 616 -0.67 -16.77 -23.47
N ALA A 617 -0.22 -16.21 -22.35
CA ALA A 617 -1.06 -15.42 -21.44
C ALA A 617 -1.55 -14.11 -22.09
N GLY A 618 -0.93 -13.71 -23.20
CA GLY A 618 -1.21 -12.47 -23.92
C GLY A 618 -0.70 -11.23 -23.19
N LEU A 619 0.40 -11.35 -22.45
CA LEU A 619 1.10 -10.19 -21.91
C LEU A 619 1.79 -9.42 -23.04
N PRO A 620 1.83 -8.08 -22.98
CA PRO A 620 2.52 -7.29 -24.00
C PRO A 620 4.04 -7.48 -23.92
N THR A 621 4.70 -7.16 -25.02
CA THR A 621 6.15 -6.99 -25.08
C THR A 621 6.49 -5.52 -24.73
N GLY A 622 7.59 -5.31 -24.03
CA GLY A 622 7.92 -4.02 -23.41
C GLY A 622 9.11 -4.15 -22.45
N PRO A 623 9.15 -3.44 -21.32
CA PRO A 623 10.23 -3.59 -20.34
C PRO A 623 10.24 -5.00 -19.74
N PHE A 624 11.37 -5.68 -19.83
CA PHE A 624 11.60 -6.99 -19.23
C PHE A 624 12.41 -6.86 -17.95
N PHE A 625 11.70 -6.73 -16.82
CA PHE A 625 12.31 -6.70 -15.48
C PHE A 625 12.73 -8.09 -15.04
N SER A 626 14.05 -8.34 -14.92
CA SER A 626 14.60 -9.65 -14.59
C SER A 626 15.42 -9.64 -13.30
N LEU A 627 15.02 -10.50 -12.36
CA LEU A 627 15.84 -10.93 -11.23
C LEU A 627 16.59 -12.24 -11.52
N GLY A 628 16.44 -12.80 -12.73
CA GLY A 628 17.27 -13.89 -13.23
C GLY A 628 18.69 -13.46 -13.59
N ILE A 629 18.93 -12.16 -13.72
CA ILE A 629 20.24 -11.52 -13.91
C ILE A 629 20.42 -10.40 -12.87
N THR A 630 21.56 -10.40 -12.20
CA THR A 630 21.93 -9.35 -11.22
C THR A 630 23.09 -8.52 -11.72
N THR A 631 23.19 -7.27 -11.29
CA THR A 631 24.30 -6.39 -11.67
C THR A 631 25.62 -6.77 -10.97
N GLY A 632 25.55 -7.08 -9.67
CA GLY A 632 26.73 -7.20 -8.80
C GLY A 632 27.42 -5.85 -8.54
N ASN A 633 28.67 -5.91 -8.07
CA ASN A 633 29.51 -4.75 -7.74
C ASN A 633 30.98 -4.91 -8.20
N ALA A 634 31.20 -5.62 -9.30
CA ALA A 634 32.54 -5.79 -9.86
C ALA A 634 33.15 -4.44 -10.30
N THR A 635 34.46 -4.31 -10.15
CA THR A 635 35.23 -3.13 -10.59
C THR A 635 36.41 -3.49 -11.49
N ASP A 636 36.85 -4.76 -11.51
CA ASP A 636 37.95 -5.19 -12.36
C ASP A 636 37.50 -5.37 -13.83
N PRO A 637 38.35 -5.00 -14.82
CA PRO A 637 37.96 -5.01 -16.23
C PRO A 637 37.50 -6.39 -16.75
N LYS A 638 38.08 -7.48 -16.26
CA LYS A 638 37.75 -8.83 -16.71
C LYS A 638 36.32 -9.21 -16.31
N ARG A 639 35.93 -8.98 -15.05
CA ARG A 639 34.56 -9.23 -14.59
C ARG A 639 33.54 -8.29 -15.21
N LEU A 640 33.91 -7.03 -15.45
CA LEU A 640 33.05 -6.08 -16.16
C LEU A 640 32.78 -6.53 -17.61
N ALA A 641 33.82 -6.97 -18.34
CA ALA A 641 33.65 -7.52 -19.69
C ALA A 641 32.78 -8.79 -19.70
N ALA A 642 32.93 -9.66 -18.70
CA ALA A 642 32.07 -10.84 -18.53
C ALA A 642 30.60 -10.45 -18.28
N LYS A 643 30.35 -9.43 -17.44
CA LYS A 643 28.99 -8.90 -17.21
C LYS A 643 28.38 -8.35 -18.49
N GLN A 644 29.15 -7.60 -19.28
CA GLN A 644 28.69 -7.09 -20.58
C GLN A 644 28.33 -8.22 -21.56
N ALA A 645 29.15 -9.28 -21.62
CA ALA A 645 28.87 -10.44 -22.46
C ALA A 645 27.60 -11.17 -22.01
N GLU A 646 27.39 -11.34 -20.70
CA GLU A 646 26.16 -11.90 -20.14
C GLU A 646 24.93 -11.07 -20.53
N VAL A 647 24.97 -9.74 -20.37
CA VAL A 647 23.86 -8.85 -20.76
C VAL A 647 23.55 -8.95 -22.25
N ARG A 648 24.57 -8.95 -23.12
CA ARG A 648 24.37 -9.14 -24.57
C ARG A 648 23.72 -10.49 -24.88
N LYS A 649 24.13 -11.55 -24.17
CA LYS A 649 23.54 -12.89 -24.32
C LYS A 649 22.04 -12.90 -23.97
N TRP A 650 21.66 -12.27 -22.86
CA TRP A 650 20.25 -12.10 -22.49
C TRP A 650 19.47 -11.30 -23.53
N LEU A 651 20.01 -10.15 -23.96
CA LEU A 651 19.38 -9.29 -24.96
C LEU A 651 19.14 -10.03 -26.27
N THR A 652 20.09 -10.84 -26.74
CA THR A 652 19.91 -11.66 -27.96
C THR A 652 18.69 -12.56 -27.82
N LEU A 653 18.58 -13.32 -26.72
CA LEU A 653 17.48 -14.27 -26.53
C LEU A 653 16.12 -13.57 -26.40
N ILE A 654 15.99 -12.53 -25.58
CA ILE A 654 14.68 -11.89 -25.36
C ILE A 654 14.18 -11.14 -26.60
N ARG A 655 15.09 -10.66 -27.46
CA ARG A 655 14.75 -9.99 -28.72
C ARG A 655 14.10 -10.93 -29.74
N GLU A 656 14.37 -12.24 -29.65
CA GLU A 656 13.64 -13.24 -30.46
C GLU A 656 12.15 -13.30 -30.11
N TYR A 657 11.75 -12.73 -28.96
CA TYR A 657 10.38 -12.63 -28.47
C TYR A 657 9.91 -11.17 -28.38
N ASP A 658 10.49 -10.28 -29.21
CA ASP A 658 10.14 -8.86 -29.34
C ASP A 658 10.31 -8.00 -28.08
N TYR A 659 11.09 -8.45 -27.08
CA TYR A 659 11.51 -7.62 -25.96
C TYR A 659 12.74 -6.78 -26.33
N THR A 660 12.67 -5.47 -26.11
CA THR A 660 13.75 -4.54 -26.45
C THR A 660 14.64 -4.17 -25.26
N ASP A 661 14.03 -4.09 -24.07
CA ASP A 661 14.66 -3.56 -22.86
C ASP A 661 14.81 -4.64 -21.77
N LEU A 662 16.04 -5.00 -21.45
CA LEU A 662 16.37 -5.86 -20.29
C LEU A 662 16.71 -4.99 -19.09
N PHE A 663 15.90 -5.05 -18.02
CA PHE A 663 16.25 -4.43 -16.74
C PHE A 663 16.86 -5.48 -15.81
N ALA A 664 18.13 -5.31 -15.44
CA ALA A 664 18.87 -6.18 -14.52
C ALA A 664 18.83 -5.66 -13.09
N TYR A 665 18.70 -6.56 -12.11
CA TYR A 665 18.46 -6.18 -10.71
C TYR A 665 19.73 -5.86 -9.93
N GLY A 666 19.72 -4.73 -9.21
CA GLY A 666 20.78 -4.32 -8.29
C GLY A 666 20.78 -5.08 -6.96
N PHE A 667 21.73 -4.76 -6.07
CA PHE A 667 21.67 -5.18 -4.67
C PHE A 667 20.49 -4.52 -3.99
N ASP A 668 19.57 -5.39 -3.58
CA ASP A 668 18.32 -5.06 -2.92
C ASP A 668 18.51 -4.06 -1.77
N GLU A 669 17.76 -2.96 -1.84
CA GLU A 669 17.65 -1.95 -0.78
C GLU A 669 18.99 -1.40 -0.25
N ALA A 670 20.05 -1.49 -1.04
CA ALA A 670 21.38 -1.05 -0.65
C ALA A 670 21.44 0.46 -0.42
N ARG A 671 22.24 0.90 0.55
CA ARG A 671 22.46 2.31 0.89
C ARG A 671 23.97 2.61 1.02
N GLY A 672 24.31 3.90 0.97
CA GLY A 672 25.67 4.39 1.21
C GLY A 672 26.73 3.73 0.31
N GLU A 673 27.87 3.36 0.90
CA GLU A 673 28.98 2.74 0.15
C GLU A 673 28.61 1.40 -0.47
N ARG A 674 27.67 0.63 0.13
CA ARG A 674 27.19 -0.62 -0.50
C ARG A 674 26.46 -0.34 -1.82
N LEU A 675 25.61 0.69 -1.86
CA LEU A 675 24.94 1.11 -3.09
C LEU A 675 25.96 1.63 -4.11
N LYS A 676 26.83 2.55 -3.68
CA LYS A 676 27.86 3.18 -4.51
C LYS A 676 28.85 2.17 -5.10
N SER A 677 29.14 1.07 -4.39
CA SER A 677 30.04 0.02 -4.89
C SER A 677 29.59 -0.61 -6.20
N GLN A 678 28.30 -0.49 -6.56
CA GLN A 678 27.74 -1.11 -7.76
C GLN A 678 27.89 -0.27 -9.03
N ARG A 679 28.32 1.00 -8.93
CA ARG A 679 28.31 1.97 -10.05
C ARG A 679 29.06 1.46 -11.29
N ALA A 680 30.24 0.86 -11.13
CA ALA A 680 31.02 0.32 -12.25
C ALA A 680 30.29 -0.84 -12.96
N ALA A 681 29.72 -1.76 -12.19
CA ALA A 681 28.95 -2.87 -12.73
C ALA A 681 27.66 -2.43 -13.44
N TRP A 682 26.95 -1.44 -12.89
CA TRP A 682 25.74 -0.87 -13.51
C TRP A 682 26.08 -0.17 -14.82
N LYS A 683 27.15 0.62 -14.85
CA LYS A 683 27.65 1.23 -16.08
C LYS A 683 28.00 0.18 -17.13
N ALA A 684 28.62 -0.94 -16.73
CA ALA A 684 28.90 -2.04 -17.65
C ALA A 684 27.62 -2.69 -18.20
N VAL A 685 26.55 -2.82 -17.40
CA VAL A 685 25.25 -3.29 -17.89
C VAL A 685 24.69 -2.33 -18.95
N GLN A 686 24.72 -1.02 -18.68
CA GLN A 686 24.26 0.01 -19.62
C GLN A 686 25.08 0.04 -20.91
N ASP A 687 26.41 -0.09 -20.82
CA ASP A 687 27.31 -0.14 -21.98
C ASP A 687 27.08 -1.38 -22.87
N ALA A 688 26.50 -2.44 -22.31
CA ALA A 688 26.08 -3.61 -23.07
C ALA A 688 24.67 -3.49 -23.68
N GLY A 689 23.98 -2.36 -23.46
CA GLY A 689 22.61 -2.11 -23.92
C GLY A 689 21.52 -2.60 -22.97
N GLY A 690 21.88 -3.02 -21.75
CA GLY A 690 20.92 -3.32 -20.69
C GLY A 690 20.50 -2.05 -19.92
N LYS A 691 19.50 -2.21 -19.07
CA LYS A 691 19.02 -1.21 -18.11
C LYS A 691 19.14 -1.76 -16.69
N THR A 692 19.05 -0.91 -15.69
CA THR A 692 19.12 -1.32 -14.28
C THR A 692 17.86 -0.91 -13.53
N PHE A 693 17.45 -1.75 -12.57
CA PHE A 693 16.39 -1.43 -11.64
C PHE A 693 16.70 -1.99 -10.25
N VAL A 694 16.19 -1.35 -9.20
CA VAL A 694 16.35 -1.85 -7.82
C VAL A 694 15.29 -1.26 -6.90
N ALA A 695 14.92 -2.00 -5.86
CA ALA A 695 14.23 -1.45 -4.70
C ALA A 695 15.14 -0.47 -3.92
N GLY A 696 14.60 0.68 -3.56
CA GLY A 696 15.36 1.73 -2.87
C GLY A 696 14.48 2.78 -2.21
N TYR A 697 15.15 3.83 -1.72
CA TYR A 697 14.57 4.84 -0.84
C TYR A 697 15.02 6.25 -1.28
N ARG A 698 14.51 7.29 -0.62
CA ARG A 698 15.12 8.62 -0.68
C ARG A 698 16.61 8.54 -0.33
N GLY A 699 17.46 9.21 -1.11
CA GLY A 699 18.92 9.10 -1.05
C GLY A 699 19.53 8.23 -2.15
N THR A 700 18.74 7.36 -2.80
CA THR A 700 19.24 6.51 -3.89
C THR A 700 19.60 7.34 -5.13
N PHE A 701 18.83 8.39 -5.44
CA PHE A 701 19.10 9.28 -6.56
C PHE A 701 20.46 9.98 -6.42
N GLU A 702 20.77 10.47 -5.24
CA GLU A 702 22.00 11.21 -4.96
C GLU A 702 23.24 10.31 -5.10
N VAL A 703 23.11 9.00 -4.90
CA VAL A 703 24.21 8.04 -5.05
C VAL A 703 24.33 7.51 -6.47
N MET A 704 23.23 7.28 -7.18
CA MET A 704 23.23 6.61 -8.48
C MET A 704 23.00 7.56 -9.66
N GLY A 705 22.12 8.56 -9.52
CA GLY A 705 21.70 9.47 -10.58
C GLY A 705 21.21 8.69 -11.81
N GLY A 706 21.58 9.16 -13.00
CA GLY A 706 21.22 8.51 -14.27
C GLY A 706 21.81 7.11 -14.51
N LEU A 707 22.55 6.52 -13.55
CA LEU A 707 22.94 5.11 -13.65
C LEU A 707 21.80 4.15 -13.29
N LEU A 708 20.72 4.60 -12.64
CA LEU A 708 19.53 3.78 -12.35
C LEU A 708 18.43 4.09 -13.34
N ASP A 709 18.02 3.14 -14.17
CA ASP A 709 16.97 3.35 -15.19
C ASP A 709 15.55 3.28 -14.59
N CYS A 710 15.37 2.54 -13.50
CA CYS A 710 14.09 2.44 -12.80
C CYS A 710 14.28 2.26 -11.29
N LEU A 711 13.86 3.23 -10.49
CA LEU A 711 13.75 3.07 -9.04
C LEU A 711 12.41 2.41 -8.70
N VAL A 712 12.46 1.37 -7.88
CA VAL A 712 11.28 0.85 -7.18
C VAL A 712 11.31 1.47 -5.77
N PHE A 713 10.54 2.52 -5.55
CA PHE A 713 10.59 3.40 -4.37
C PHE A 713 9.70 2.88 -3.24
N ALA A 714 10.29 2.74 -2.04
CA ALA A 714 9.63 2.18 -0.87
C ALA A 714 8.79 3.23 -0.11
N GLY A 715 7.52 2.91 0.14
CA GLY A 715 6.63 3.70 0.98
C GLY A 715 5.75 4.68 0.18
N ALA A 716 5.20 5.68 0.88
CA ALA A 716 4.26 6.61 0.28
C ALA A 716 4.91 7.40 -0.88
N PRO A 717 4.22 7.60 -2.01
CA PRO A 717 4.79 8.27 -3.18
C PRO A 717 5.02 9.75 -2.91
N GLN A 718 6.18 10.26 -3.34
CA GLN A 718 6.62 11.64 -3.12
C GLN A 718 6.89 12.36 -4.46
N PRO A 719 6.16 13.47 -4.77
CA PRO A 719 6.31 14.15 -6.06
C PRO A 719 7.70 14.70 -6.36
N ASP A 720 8.45 15.13 -5.32
CA ASP A 720 9.81 15.63 -5.48
C ASP A 720 10.78 14.51 -5.86
N GLU A 721 10.61 13.30 -5.33
CA GLU A 721 11.41 12.14 -5.73
C GLU A 721 11.11 11.76 -7.18
N ALA A 722 9.84 11.76 -7.59
CA ALA A 722 9.49 11.51 -9.00
C ALA A 722 10.16 12.52 -9.93
N ALA A 723 10.13 13.81 -9.59
CA ALA A 723 10.78 14.86 -10.37
C ALA A 723 12.30 14.66 -10.53
N LYS A 724 12.99 14.15 -9.48
CA LYS A 724 14.43 13.83 -9.57
C LYS A 724 14.70 12.75 -10.62
N TRP A 725 13.98 11.64 -10.58
CA TRP A 725 14.18 10.54 -11.52
C TRP A 725 13.82 10.91 -12.96
N HIS A 726 12.72 11.66 -13.13
CA HIS A 726 12.34 12.19 -14.45
C HIS A 726 13.37 13.14 -15.03
N SER A 727 14.11 13.89 -14.20
CA SER A 727 15.16 14.82 -14.68
C SER A 727 16.31 14.14 -15.43
N VAL A 728 16.50 12.84 -15.23
CA VAL A 728 17.51 12.02 -15.92
C VAL A 728 16.90 10.97 -16.86
N GLY A 729 15.57 11.03 -17.09
CA GLY A 729 14.85 10.10 -17.96
C GLY A 729 14.58 8.72 -17.35
N SER A 730 14.80 8.55 -16.04
CA SER A 730 14.55 7.30 -15.33
C SER A 730 13.10 7.19 -14.86
N LEU A 731 12.66 5.96 -14.66
CA LEU A 731 11.34 5.63 -14.11
C LEU A 731 11.38 5.60 -12.57
N ILE A 732 10.25 5.93 -11.95
CA ILE A 732 9.98 5.67 -10.54
C ILE A 732 8.66 4.91 -10.36
N LEU A 733 8.74 3.72 -9.76
CA LEU A 733 7.61 2.86 -9.44
C LEU A 733 7.41 2.78 -7.93
N SER A 734 6.17 2.64 -7.46
CA SER A 734 5.85 2.52 -6.03
C SER A 734 5.85 1.07 -5.57
N TYR A 735 6.38 0.80 -4.37
CA TYR A 735 6.17 -0.44 -3.60
C TYR A 735 6.04 -0.18 -2.10
N ALA A 736 5.53 -1.16 -1.35
CA ALA A 736 5.40 -1.09 0.11
C ALA A 736 4.47 0.03 0.63
N ASN A 737 3.39 0.33 -0.10
CA ASN A 737 2.38 1.33 0.30
C ASN A 737 0.91 0.87 0.12
N PRO A 738 0.41 -0.08 0.93
CA PRO A 738 1.14 -0.90 1.87
C PRO A 738 1.89 -2.03 1.14
N GLN A 739 2.75 -2.74 1.87
CA GLN A 739 3.30 -4.00 1.41
C GLN A 739 2.19 -5.05 1.30
N VAL A 740 2.27 -5.93 0.29
CA VAL A 740 1.37 -7.09 0.18
C VAL A 740 1.36 -7.94 1.46
N GLY A 741 0.19 -8.43 1.87
CA GLY A 741 -0.04 -9.15 3.14
C GLY A 741 -0.89 -8.35 4.16
N VAL A 742 -1.33 -7.16 3.78
CA VAL A 742 -2.38 -6.39 4.46
C VAL A 742 -3.73 -6.66 3.79
N GLU A 743 -4.78 -6.99 4.54
CA GLU A 743 -6.12 -7.30 4.02
C GLU A 743 -7.01 -6.06 4.05
N GLU A 744 -6.61 -5.07 3.25
CA GLU A 744 -7.26 -3.77 3.13
C GLU A 744 -7.45 -3.39 1.64
N PRO A 745 -8.50 -3.91 0.99
CA PRO A 745 -8.66 -3.76 -0.47
C PRO A 745 -8.87 -2.32 -0.93
N GLU A 746 -9.55 -1.48 -0.13
CA GLU A 746 -9.72 -0.06 -0.46
C GLU A 746 -8.38 0.69 -0.38
N THR A 747 -7.49 0.27 0.53
CA THR A 747 -6.15 0.85 0.65
C THR A 747 -5.33 0.58 -0.61
N TYR A 748 -5.34 -0.65 -1.17
CA TYR A 748 -4.63 -0.93 -2.43
C TYR A 748 -5.24 -0.16 -3.61
N ARG A 749 -6.57 -0.14 -3.74
CA ARG A 749 -7.27 0.62 -4.78
C ARG A 749 -6.84 2.08 -4.79
N ARG A 750 -6.78 2.68 -3.60
CA ARG A 750 -6.38 4.08 -3.41
C ARG A 750 -4.92 4.29 -3.76
N ASN A 751 -4.03 3.51 -3.13
CA ASN A 751 -2.61 3.80 -3.11
C ASN A 751 -1.90 3.40 -4.40
N TYR A 752 -2.37 2.35 -5.07
CA TYR A 752 -1.83 1.90 -6.36
C TYR A 752 -2.67 2.39 -7.56
N GLY A 753 -3.77 3.11 -7.32
CA GLY A 753 -4.57 3.78 -8.35
C GLY A 753 -4.24 5.27 -8.49
N LEU A 754 -5.26 6.12 -8.30
CA LEU A 754 -5.20 7.57 -8.54
C LEU A 754 -4.14 8.31 -7.71
N LEU A 755 -3.71 7.77 -6.56
CA LEU A 755 -2.66 8.37 -5.74
C LEU A 755 -1.33 8.45 -6.49
N LEU A 756 -0.92 7.37 -7.18
CA LEU A 756 0.33 7.32 -7.94
C LEU A 756 0.34 8.34 -9.06
N TRP A 757 -0.76 8.40 -9.81
CA TRP A 757 -0.93 9.38 -10.89
C TRP A 757 -0.82 10.81 -10.35
N LYS A 758 -1.50 11.12 -9.23
CA LYS A 758 -1.47 12.46 -8.62
C LYS A 758 -0.06 12.82 -8.11
N ALA A 759 0.68 11.82 -7.63
CA ALA A 759 2.05 11.99 -7.15
C ALA A 759 3.10 12.06 -8.27
N GLY A 760 2.71 11.84 -9.54
CA GLY A 760 3.64 11.85 -10.67
C GLY A 760 4.51 10.61 -10.79
N PHE A 761 4.15 9.50 -10.14
CA PHE A 761 4.86 8.23 -10.30
C PHE A 761 4.55 7.59 -11.66
N ASP A 762 5.47 6.78 -12.17
CA ASP A 762 5.31 6.08 -13.45
C ASP A 762 4.51 4.78 -13.30
N GLY A 763 4.27 4.32 -12.08
CA GLY A 763 3.42 3.17 -11.79
C GLY A 763 3.80 2.42 -10.52
N ALA A 764 3.57 1.11 -10.51
CA ALA A 764 3.71 0.25 -9.32
C ALA A 764 4.54 -1.01 -9.62
N MET A 765 5.27 -1.48 -8.61
CA MET A 765 5.94 -2.78 -8.59
C MET A 765 5.99 -3.30 -7.16
N ASP A 766 4.84 -3.69 -6.61
CA ASP A 766 4.74 -4.10 -5.21
C ASP A 766 5.35 -5.49 -4.95
N PHE A 767 5.81 -5.73 -3.72
CA PHE A 767 6.34 -7.02 -3.29
C PHE A 767 5.32 -7.73 -2.39
N ALA A 768 4.67 -8.81 -2.83
CA ALA A 768 4.83 -9.53 -4.09
C ALA A 768 3.49 -10.19 -4.50
N TYR A 769 3.40 -10.71 -5.73
CA TYR A 769 2.23 -11.47 -6.19
C TYR A 769 1.93 -12.64 -5.24
N GLN A 770 2.98 -13.40 -4.92
CA GLN A 770 3.03 -14.49 -3.95
C GLN A 770 4.45 -14.55 -3.37
N TYR A 771 4.58 -14.58 -2.05
CA TYR A 771 5.87 -14.81 -1.39
C TYR A 771 5.71 -15.38 0.02
N HIS A 772 6.34 -16.52 0.25
CA HIS A 772 6.36 -17.19 1.55
C HIS A 772 7.66 -16.94 2.30
N PHE A 773 7.57 -16.76 3.61
CA PHE A 773 8.71 -16.81 4.53
C PHE A 773 8.84 -18.17 5.21
N GLY A 774 7.72 -18.85 5.46
CA GLY A 774 7.63 -20.28 5.80
C GLY A 774 6.81 -21.01 4.74
N HIS A 775 5.69 -21.61 5.10
CA HIS A 775 4.78 -22.23 4.16
C HIS A 775 3.64 -21.26 3.78
N ILE A 776 3.42 -21.02 2.49
CA ILE A 776 2.53 -19.95 1.95
C ILE A 776 1.08 -19.93 2.48
N TRP A 777 0.62 -21.05 3.04
CA TRP A 777 -0.72 -21.22 3.61
C TRP A 777 -0.77 -21.02 5.14
N ASN A 778 0.35 -20.67 5.79
CA ASN A 778 0.48 -20.56 7.24
C ASN A 778 1.17 -19.25 7.69
N ASP A 779 0.35 -18.28 8.11
CA ASP A 779 0.81 -16.97 8.60
C ASP A 779 1.67 -16.98 9.89
N PHE A 780 1.80 -18.11 10.57
CA PHE A 780 2.32 -18.19 11.94
C PHE A 780 3.67 -18.93 12.08
N ASP A 781 4.26 -19.38 10.96
CA ASP A 781 5.43 -20.26 10.97
C ASP A 781 6.78 -19.56 10.81
N HIS A 782 6.82 -18.24 10.65
CA HIS A 782 8.06 -17.50 10.47
C HIS A 782 8.34 -16.50 11.62
N PRO A 783 9.58 -16.41 12.14
CA PRO A 783 9.90 -15.64 13.34
C PRO A 783 9.74 -14.11 13.23
N ARG A 784 9.61 -13.55 12.02
CA ARG A 784 9.61 -12.09 11.80
C ARG A 784 8.45 -11.53 11.01
N TYR A 785 7.95 -12.30 10.05
CA TYR A 785 7.01 -11.84 9.04
C TYR A 785 5.91 -12.86 8.83
N ARG A 786 4.75 -12.37 8.44
CA ARG A 786 3.70 -13.14 7.78
C ARG A 786 4.02 -13.23 6.29
N ASP A 787 3.34 -14.10 5.57
CA ASP A 787 3.50 -14.21 4.12
C ASP A 787 2.93 -12.98 3.38
N HIS A 788 3.48 -12.71 2.20
CA HIS A 788 3.06 -11.59 1.34
C HIS A 788 2.31 -12.16 0.13
N ASN A 789 0.99 -12.30 0.26
CA ASN A 789 0.16 -12.96 -0.73
C ASN A 789 -0.99 -12.04 -1.19
N PHE A 790 -1.00 -11.70 -2.48
CA PHE A 790 -2.24 -11.21 -3.12
C PHE A 790 -3.10 -12.38 -3.60
N THR A 791 -2.46 -13.52 -3.86
CA THR A 791 -3.14 -14.74 -4.26
C THR A 791 -2.51 -15.93 -3.55
N TYR A 792 -3.22 -17.06 -3.52
CA TYR A 792 -2.70 -18.31 -2.98
C TYR A 792 -2.57 -19.34 -4.10
N PRO A 793 -1.43 -20.05 -4.21
CA PRO A 793 -1.27 -21.08 -5.23
C PRO A 793 -2.03 -22.36 -4.86
N THR A 794 -2.70 -22.93 -5.86
CA THR A 794 -3.22 -24.31 -5.82
C THR A 794 -2.36 -25.20 -6.72
N VAL A 795 -2.63 -26.51 -6.73
CA VAL A 795 -1.88 -27.44 -7.61
C VAL A 795 -2.06 -27.19 -9.11
N ASP A 796 -3.09 -26.44 -9.49
CA ASP A 796 -3.58 -26.26 -10.86
C ASP A 796 -4.01 -24.83 -11.20
N GLY A 797 -3.97 -23.90 -10.25
CA GLY A 797 -4.53 -22.56 -10.40
C GLY A 797 -4.19 -21.61 -9.26
N VAL A 798 -5.06 -20.63 -9.08
CA VAL A 798 -4.85 -19.46 -8.22
C VAL A 798 -6.15 -19.17 -7.46
N ILE A 799 -6.02 -18.89 -6.16
CA ILE A 799 -7.11 -18.34 -5.34
C ILE A 799 -6.87 -16.85 -5.17
N ASP A 800 -7.79 -16.02 -5.69
CA ASP A 800 -7.75 -14.57 -5.54
C ASP A 800 -8.11 -14.14 -4.10
N THR A 801 -7.70 -12.93 -3.75
CA THR A 801 -8.08 -12.29 -2.49
C THR A 801 -8.82 -10.98 -2.73
N LEU A 802 -9.58 -10.52 -1.73
CA LEU A 802 -10.19 -9.20 -1.77
C LEU A 802 -9.18 -8.08 -2.02
N ALA A 803 -7.99 -8.17 -1.40
CA ALA A 803 -6.92 -7.18 -1.56
C ALA A 803 -6.45 -7.07 -3.02
N TRP A 804 -6.39 -8.20 -3.72
CA TRP A 804 -6.00 -8.28 -5.11
C TRP A 804 -7.03 -7.66 -6.06
N GLU A 805 -8.32 -7.90 -5.79
CA GLU A 805 -9.41 -7.20 -6.49
C GLU A 805 -9.33 -5.68 -6.24
N GLY A 806 -8.99 -5.26 -5.02
CA GLY A 806 -8.73 -3.85 -4.70
C GLY A 806 -7.63 -3.24 -5.57
N PHE A 807 -6.54 -3.96 -5.80
CA PHE A 807 -5.48 -3.52 -6.71
C PHE A 807 -5.99 -3.36 -8.15
N ARG A 808 -6.75 -4.33 -8.69
CA ARG A 808 -7.36 -4.23 -10.05
C ARG A 808 -8.22 -2.99 -10.18
N GLU A 809 -9.10 -2.74 -9.21
CA GLU A 809 -9.98 -1.56 -9.24
C GLU A 809 -9.19 -0.25 -9.25
N GLY A 810 -8.00 -0.23 -8.64
CA GLY A 810 -7.09 0.91 -8.67
C GLY A 810 -6.52 1.14 -10.08
N VAL A 811 -6.16 0.07 -10.79
CA VAL A 811 -5.76 0.12 -12.21
C VAL A 811 -6.89 0.66 -13.06
N ASP A 812 -8.11 0.17 -12.86
CA ASP A 812 -9.27 0.59 -13.65
C ASP A 812 -9.64 2.05 -13.38
N ASP A 813 -9.53 2.55 -12.14
CA ASP A 813 -9.70 3.98 -11.84
C ASP A 813 -8.73 4.86 -12.65
N VAL A 814 -7.48 4.42 -12.83
CA VAL A 814 -6.48 5.12 -13.65
C VAL A 814 -6.81 5.03 -15.14
N ARG A 815 -7.36 3.91 -15.61
CA ARG A 815 -7.85 3.77 -16.99
C ARG A 815 -9.06 4.67 -17.28
N TYR A 816 -9.98 4.83 -16.34
CA TYR A 816 -11.06 5.82 -16.45
C TYR A 816 -10.50 7.25 -16.53
N LEU A 817 -9.49 7.58 -15.72
CA LEU A 817 -8.84 8.88 -15.79
C LEU A 817 -8.16 9.11 -17.15
N ALA A 818 -7.46 8.11 -17.68
CA ALA A 818 -6.84 8.17 -19.00
C ALA A 818 -7.86 8.40 -20.11
N THR A 819 -9.00 7.70 -20.01
CA THR A 819 -10.14 7.83 -20.92
C THR A 819 -10.74 9.24 -20.87
N LEU A 820 -10.91 9.80 -19.65
CA LEU A 820 -11.37 11.18 -19.46
C LEU A 820 -10.39 12.18 -20.09
N GLN A 821 -9.09 12.03 -19.86
CA GLN A 821 -8.06 12.91 -20.44
C GLN A 821 -8.08 12.86 -21.96
N LYS A 822 -8.28 11.69 -22.56
CA LYS A 822 -8.45 11.57 -24.01
C LYS A 822 -9.72 12.25 -24.49
N ALA A 823 -10.86 12.02 -23.84
CA ALA A 823 -12.12 12.67 -24.19
C ALA A 823 -12.02 14.21 -24.14
N ILE A 824 -11.24 14.77 -23.19
CA ILE A 824 -10.93 16.20 -23.13
C ILE A 824 -10.15 16.64 -24.38
N ARG A 825 -9.09 15.91 -24.77
CA ARG A 825 -8.28 16.23 -25.96
C ARG A 825 -9.11 16.18 -27.26
N ASP A 826 -9.98 15.18 -27.39
CA ASP A 826 -10.83 14.99 -28.57
C ASP A 826 -11.91 16.10 -28.65
N ALA A 827 -12.54 16.45 -27.53
CA ALA A 827 -13.49 17.56 -27.48
C ALA A 827 -12.81 18.91 -27.76
N GLN A 828 -11.58 19.12 -27.26
CA GLN A 828 -10.80 20.32 -27.51
C GLN A 828 -10.40 20.50 -28.97
N SER A 829 -9.85 19.45 -29.59
CA SER A 829 -9.43 19.49 -31.00
C SER A 829 -10.60 19.71 -31.95
N SER A 830 -11.80 19.23 -31.60
CA SER A 830 -13.01 19.44 -32.40
C SER A 830 -13.72 20.78 -32.13
N GLY A 831 -13.24 21.60 -31.19
CA GLY A 831 -13.84 22.89 -30.83
C GLY A 831 -15.22 22.81 -30.17
N ARG A 832 -15.73 21.60 -29.90
CA ARG A 832 -17.06 21.34 -29.33
C ARG A 832 -17.04 21.33 -27.80
N ARG A 833 -18.20 21.59 -27.18
CA ARG A 833 -18.44 21.41 -25.73
C ARG A 833 -17.39 22.09 -24.83
N LYS A 834 -17.00 23.32 -25.18
CA LYS A 834 -15.98 24.11 -24.47
C LYS A 834 -16.22 24.19 -22.96
N ASP A 835 -17.48 24.25 -22.53
CA ASP A 835 -17.83 24.33 -21.11
C ASP A 835 -17.59 23.01 -20.38
N ALA A 836 -17.94 21.88 -20.99
CA ALA A 836 -17.65 20.55 -20.46
C ALA A 836 -16.14 20.31 -20.35
N VAL A 837 -15.38 20.77 -21.36
CA VAL A 837 -13.92 20.74 -21.35
C VAL A 837 -13.35 21.55 -20.17
N ARG A 838 -13.82 22.78 -19.95
CA ARG A 838 -13.37 23.62 -18.82
C ARG A 838 -13.70 22.97 -17.49
N ALA A 839 -14.92 22.45 -17.33
CA ALA A 839 -15.37 21.76 -16.11
C ALA A 839 -14.54 20.51 -15.82
N ALA A 840 -14.29 19.66 -16.82
CA ALA A 840 -13.52 18.44 -16.66
C ALA A 840 -12.05 18.72 -16.29
N LYS A 841 -11.42 19.73 -16.92
CA LYS A 841 -10.06 20.16 -16.54
C LYS A 841 -9.99 20.66 -15.09
N ALA A 842 -10.91 21.54 -14.72
CA ALA A 842 -10.98 22.07 -13.35
C ALA A 842 -11.24 20.96 -12.31
N TRP A 843 -12.00 19.93 -12.68
CA TRP A 843 -12.21 18.77 -11.82
C TRP A 843 -10.94 17.93 -11.65
N ILE A 844 -10.21 17.62 -12.74
CA ILE A 844 -8.93 16.88 -12.67
C ILE A 844 -7.91 17.63 -11.79
N GLU A 845 -7.83 18.96 -11.91
CA GLU A 845 -6.92 19.78 -11.09
C GLU A 845 -7.23 19.63 -9.59
N LYS A 846 -8.52 19.59 -9.23
CA LYS A 846 -9.02 19.46 -7.86
C LYS A 846 -9.19 18.01 -7.36
N LEU A 847 -8.94 17.01 -8.21
CA LEU A 847 -9.07 15.60 -7.85
C LEU A 847 -8.20 15.30 -6.62
N ASP A 848 -8.84 14.80 -5.58
CA ASP A 848 -8.23 14.36 -4.33
C ASP A 848 -8.38 12.83 -4.20
N PRO A 849 -7.28 12.06 -4.37
CA PRO A 849 -7.30 10.61 -4.22
C PRO A 849 -7.66 10.13 -2.82
N ALA A 850 -7.78 10.99 -1.80
CA ALA A 850 -8.25 10.64 -0.46
C ALA A 850 -9.79 10.58 -0.33
N GLY A 851 -10.53 11.02 -1.36
CA GLY A 851 -12.00 11.02 -1.39
C GLY A 851 -12.64 9.64 -1.54
N ASP A 852 -13.96 9.62 -1.77
CA ASP A 852 -14.71 8.40 -2.09
C ASP A 852 -14.38 7.95 -3.53
N LEU A 853 -13.72 6.80 -3.67
CA LEU A 853 -13.23 6.30 -4.95
C LEU A 853 -14.37 5.92 -5.91
N ASP A 854 -15.50 5.42 -5.40
CA ASP A 854 -16.67 5.10 -6.21
C ASP A 854 -17.30 6.38 -6.78
N ALA A 855 -17.36 7.43 -5.97
CA ALA A 855 -17.85 8.74 -6.41
C ALA A 855 -16.92 9.38 -7.45
N LEU A 856 -15.60 9.26 -7.27
CA LEU A 856 -14.61 9.74 -8.23
C LEU A 856 -14.75 9.01 -9.58
N ARG A 857 -14.85 7.68 -9.58
CA ARG A 857 -15.09 6.90 -10.81
C ARG A 857 -16.39 7.30 -11.50
N SER A 858 -17.47 7.42 -10.72
CA SER A 858 -18.78 7.86 -11.24
C SER A 858 -18.72 9.25 -11.87
N GLN A 859 -17.98 10.19 -11.26
CA GLN A 859 -17.74 11.52 -11.85
C GLN A 859 -16.92 11.44 -13.14
N MET A 860 -15.88 10.61 -13.22
CA MET A 860 -15.13 10.40 -14.46
C MET A 860 -16.03 9.88 -15.57
N ILE A 861 -16.86 8.87 -15.29
CA ILE A 861 -17.84 8.33 -16.24
C ILE A 861 -18.78 9.45 -16.72
N SER A 862 -19.39 10.21 -15.80
CA SER A 862 -20.30 11.31 -16.15
C SER A 862 -19.62 12.36 -17.04
N LEU A 863 -18.40 12.77 -16.70
CA LEU A 863 -17.63 13.75 -17.49
C LEU A 863 -17.26 13.20 -18.87
N ILE A 864 -16.90 11.92 -19.00
CA ILE A 864 -16.62 11.27 -20.28
C ILE A 864 -17.87 11.31 -21.17
N LEU A 865 -19.02 10.90 -20.65
CA LEU A 865 -20.29 10.89 -21.41
C LEU A 865 -20.68 12.32 -21.83
N ARG A 866 -20.45 13.32 -20.97
CA ARG A 866 -20.69 14.73 -21.28
C ARG A 866 -19.77 15.27 -22.36
N LEU A 867 -18.49 14.95 -22.30
CA LEU A 867 -17.52 15.33 -23.32
C LEU A 867 -17.80 14.65 -24.67
N ARG A 868 -18.47 13.50 -24.66
CA ARG A 868 -18.98 12.77 -25.84
C ARG A 868 -20.39 13.19 -26.25
N GLY A 869 -21.06 14.03 -25.44
CA GLY A 869 -22.41 14.61 -25.60
C GLY A 869 -23.45 13.55 -25.83
N GLU A 870 -23.38 12.67 -24.87
CA GLU A 870 -24.02 11.39 -24.81
C GLU A 870 -24.93 11.44 -23.54
N ASP A 871 -24.96 12.55 -22.78
CA ASP A 871 -25.71 12.80 -21.53
C ASP A 871 -27.21 12.49 -21.58
N SER A 872 -27.82 12.46 -22.76
CA SER A 872 -29.25 12.20 -22.94
C SER A 872 -29.56 10.70 -22.97
N GLU A 873 -29.59 10.07 -21.80
CA GLU A 873 -30.66 9.10 -21.48
C GLU A 873 -31.08 9.29 -20.02
N PRO A 874 -32.41 9.29 -19.74
CA PRO A 874 -32.92 9.45 -18.40
C PRO A 874 -32.59 8.21 -17.58
N ASP A 875 -31.88 8.46 -16.49
CA ASP A 875 -31.73 7.53 -15.39
C ASP A 875 -33.12 7.31 -14.76
N GLN A 876 -33.93 6.39 -15.32
CA GLN A 876 -35.29 6.09 -14.82
C GLN A 876 -35.31 5.57 -13.37
N ASN A 877 -34.17 5.50 -12.68
CA ASN A 877 -34.07 5.07 -11.30
C ASN A 877 -33.40 6.08 -10.34
N ASN A 878 -32.99 7.28 -10.80
CA ASN A 878 -32.25 8.22 -9.95
C ASN A 878 -33.14 9.25 -9.22
N SER A 879 -34.45 8.99 -9.13
CA SER A 879 -35.36 9.76 -8.28
C SER A 879 -35.52 9.12 -6.89
N ARG A 880 -34.42 8.78 -6.24
CA ARG A 880 -34.39 8.58 -4.78
C ARG A 880 -33.19 9.35 -4.21
N PRO A 881 -33.41 10.42 -3.42
CA PRO A 881 -32.32 11.19 -2.85
C PRO A 881 -31.50 10.31 -1.89
N ASN A 882 -30.18 10.43 -2.01
CA ASN A 882 -29.15 9.82 -1.15
C ASN A 882 -29.38 10.02 0.35
#